data_AF-A0A6A5HP77-F1
#
_entry.id   AF-A0A6A5HP77-F1
#
_cell.length_a   1.000
_cell.length_b   1.000
_cell.length_c   1.000
_cell.angle_alpha   90.00
_cell.angle_beta   90.00
_cell.angle_gamma   90.00
#
_symmetry.space_group_name_H-M   'P 1'
#
loop_
_entity.id
_entity.type
_entity.pdbx_description
1 polymer ?
#
loop_
_entity_poly.entity_id
_entity_poly.type
_entity_poly.pdbx_seq_one_letter_code
_entity_poly.pdbx_strand_id
1 'polypeptide(L)'
;MSLFRLVEWVSHAVPKVSTVLNASFYQERDQLIVGGEDGQIIILDPGCREDNNHVLVTTQTKYPIMEMASDIFLSTMDRILAVLSPTKLTYYAVNFANPDDTHATLDEIFCHSFTTSAWNMCVIPIDDSPSQILVQSIDCKLSLFQGDQCVFSLVPLRALQPGPIGYCQTTQTLFVANNGFLAAIKFSLMSSGSQKKINYDWSFNLGDTAIKMEVTEGLKPTTIILCRRHVSAFNGSGSVVWQIRLEAVGMAMCLYKSLQINNTQFNRLIIATSDDTLLIFKDNQLIWNCNAQMSPVSLLVCSYNKSYENVITMMASSGKIVIGYLGTEPSLYKVPEDKVIVNYADRMEQLKEIELKIKESDAAGGAIKRKEGIQMKVNIGEIGKRTIEPNAANNAPYCNLMIDFSELHNVSKLHINVNSECASPSKTFQINVGSSKSTASIQIPFYVGSKTSPTSNKVTITAHCMFTQMSVTKTIELPFKVLFEESQIDRNAKYKVTIDTAGAVIGLDKLFSEFESENPQAIGFSLHGSEKTVSIFAANKSNRYRIQSEHVSLLQIASKELVKRIGESVQGMEIGGVIPFEYIRETLDEIQELETKKKEESKVIDCRMKEVRAIEGLSLNSCKTGNMSNLTAMDALFDKSYRELLTSMDNYNNFSNKIENEKAALNSLFQLAADLSKLSRVETVLTNNFWTTTHQSLRERLCYAVRSDRGNEMAMIEKLCEHSPKELPKIKEEEEEEEEKEESIVA
;
A
#
# COMPACT_ATOMS: atom_id res chain seq x y z
N MET A 1 -17.23 9.57 -36.82
CA MET A 1 -15.83 9.29 -36.45
C MET A 1 -15.53 9.81 -35.06
N SER A 2 -15.22 8.92 -34.12
CA SER A 2 -15.05 9.21 -32.69
C SER A 2 -14.25 10.48 -32.40
N LEU A 3 -14.85 11.40 -31.66
CA LEU A 3 -14.22 12.61 -31.16
C LEU A 3 -12.97 12.30 -30.32
N PHE A 4 -11.94 13.14 -30.42
CA PHE A 4 -10.68 13.06 -29.67
C PHE A 4 -9.91 11.74 -29.83
N ARG A 5 -10.09 11.07 -30.97
CA ARG A 5 -9.34 9.87 -31.33
C ARG A 5 -8.72 10.07 -32.71
N LEU A 6 -7.48 9.62 -32.89
CA LEU A 6 -6.91 9.53 -34.23
C LEU A 6 -7.64 8.41 -35.00
N VAL A 7 -8.14 8.72 -36.19
CA VAL A 7 -8.78 7.74 -37.07
C VAL A 7 -7.72 7.21 -38.02
N GLU A 8 -7.47 5.90 -37.95
CA GLU A 8 -6.53 5.22 -38.83
C GLU A 8 -7.09 5.21 -40.28
N TRP A 9 -6.31 5.72 -41.24
CA TRP A 9 -6.58 5.64 -42.67
C TRP A 9 -5.84 4.48 -43.31
N VAL A 10 -4.52 4.42 -43.13
CA VAL A 10 -3.67 3.33 -43.60
C VAL A 10 -2.78 2.88 -42.44
N SER A 11 -2.60 1.57 -42.29
CA SER A 11 -1.69 1.02 -41.30
C SER A 11 -0.79 -0.03 -41.94
N HIS A 12 0.51 0.06 -41.64
CA HIS A 12 1.51 -0.90 -42.07
C HIS A 12 2.27 -1.41 -40.85
N ALA A 13 2.51 -2.72 -40.79
CA ALA A 13 3.36 -3.31 -39.78
C ALA A 13 4.66 -3.72 -40.47
N VAL A 14 5.73 -2.96 -40.22
CA VAL A 14 7.07 -3.28 -40.70
C VAL A 14 7.90 -3.64 -39.46
N PRO A 15 8.48 -4.85 -39.37
CA PRO A 15 9.28 -5.21 -38.20
C PRO A 15 10.56 -4.37 -38.16
N LYS A 16 11.01 -4.00 -36.95
CA LYS A 16 12.31 -3.32 -36.72
C LYS A 16 12.51 -1.98 -37.45
N VAL A 17 11.46 -1.17 -37.57
CA VAL A 17 11.60 0.19 -38.13
C VAL A 17 12.40 1.07 -37.17
N SER A 18 13.39 1.79 -37.70
CA SER A 18 14.19 2.75 -36.95
C SER A 18 13.78 4.20 -37.24
N THR A 19 13.50 4.54 -38.49
CA THR A 19 13.28 5.93 -38.92
C THR A 19 12.32 6.06 -40.09
N VAL A 20 11.68 7.23 -40.20
CA VAL A 20 10.73 7.57 -41.26
C VAL A 20 11.08 8.95 -41.82
N LEU A 21 10.91 9.09 -43.13
CA LEU A 21 11.12 10.33 -43.87
C LEU A 21 9.97 10.57 -44.83
N ASN A 22 9.64 11.85 -45.04
CA ASN A 22 8.77 12.29 -46.12
C ASN A 22 9.62 12.88 -47.25
N ALA A 23 9.43 12.43 -48.49
CA ALA A 23 10.05 13.04 -49.67
C ALA A 23 9.16 12.89 -50.91
N SER A 24 9.34 13.78 -51.89
CA SER A 24 8.58 13.82 -53.14
C SER A 24 9.42 13.38 -54.34
N PHE A 25 9.42 12.08 -54.64
CA PHE A 25 10.09 11.49 -55.80
C PHE A 25 9.15 11.27 -57.00
N TYR A 26 7.85 11.05 -56.76
CA TYR A 26 6.88 10.69 -57.80
C TYR A 26 5.66 11.62 -57.83
N GLN A 27 5.28 12.08 -59.03
CA GLN A 27 4.06 12.88 -59.32
C GLN A 27 3.82 14.12 -58.42
N GLU A 28 4.86 14.76 -57.89
CA GLU A 28 4.76 15.89 -56.94
C GLU A 28 3.89 15.60 -55.70
N ARG A 29 3.77 14.32 -55.31
CA ARG A 29 3.11 13.88 -54.07
C ARG A 29 4.17 13.46 -53.06
N ASP A 30 3.81 13.52 -51.78
CA ASP A 30 4.65 13.02 -50.71
C ASP A 30 4.64 11.49 -50.69
N GLN A 31 5.82 10.86 -50.67
CA GLN A 31 6.00 9.44 -50.40
C GLN A 31 6.57 9.23 -49.00
N LEU A 32 6.13 8.14 -48.36
CA LEU A 32 6.62 7.74 -47.05
C LEU A 32 7.78 6.77 -47.23
N ILE A 33 8.95 7.15 -46.72
CA ILE A 33 10.16 6.33 -46.75
C ILE A 33 10.39 5.78 -45.35
N VAL A 34 10.57 4.47 -45.25
CA VAL A 34 10.72 3.74 -44.01
C VAL A 34 12.09 3.05 -44.02
N GLY A 35 12.90 3.30 -43.00
CA GLY A 35 14.19 2.67 -42.79
C GLY A 35 14.14 1.71 -41.59
N GLY A 36 14.70 0.51 -41.76
CA GLY A 36 14.80 -0.51 -40.73
C GLY A 36 16.18 -0.62 -40.08
N GLU A 37 16.21 -1.11 -38.84
CA GLU A 37 17.43 -1.50 -38.13
C GLU A 37 18.12 -2.71 -38.78
N ASP A 38 17.39 -3.51 -39.55
CA ASP A 38 17.94 -4.61 -40.34
C ASP A 38 18.58 -4.13 -41.65
N GLY A 39 18.43 -2.85 -41.99
CA GLY A 39 18.93 -2.25 -43.23
C GLY A 39 17.91 -2.26 -44.37
N GLN A 40 16.65 -2.62 -44.14
CA GLN A 40 15.61 -2.56 -45.15
C GLN A 40 15.15 -1.11 -45.40
N ILE A 41 15.11 -0.67 -46.66
CA ILE A 41 14.52 0.60 -47.10
C ILE A 41 13.23 0.28 -47.86
N ILE A 42 12.12 0.88 -47.45
CA ILE A 42 10.83 0.74 -48.10
C ILE A 42 10.31 2.13 -48.48
N ILE A 43 9.97 2.34 -49.76
CA ILE A 43 9.31 3.56 -50.22
C ILE A 43 7.84 3.24 -50.48
N LEU A 44 6.95 3.95 -49.80
CA LEU A 44 5.50 3.76 -49.85
C LEU A 44 4.81 4.98 -50.48
N ASP A 45 3.87 4.74 -51.38
CA ASP A 45 2.91 5.73 -51.89
C ASP A 45 1.48 5.32 -51.54
N PRO A 46 0.99 5.68 -50.34
CA PRO A 46 -0.39 5.42 -49.92
C PRO A 46 -1.40 6.32 -50.67
N GLY A 47 -0.94 7.28 -51.47
CA GLY A 47 -1.79 8.14 -52.30
C GLY A 47 -2.34 7.44 -53.54
N CYS A 48 -1.72 6.35 -53.98
CA CYS A 48 -2.17 5.54 -55.11
C CYS A 48 -3.27 4.55 -54.67
N ARG A 49 -4.49 4.68 -55.24
CA ARG A 49 -5.68 3.90 -54.85
C ARG A 49 -5.93 2.65 -55.69
N GLU A 50 -5.20 2.46 -56.78
CA GLU A 50 -5.53 1.42 -57.77
C GLU A 50 -5.03 0.02 -57.38
N ASP A 51 -4.03 -0.07 -56.48
CA ASP A 51 -3.51 -1.34 -55.95
C ASP A 51 -3.49 -1.37 -54.42
N ASN A 52 -3.81 -2.53 -53.82
CA ASN A 52 -3.65 -2.80 -52.39
C ASN A 52 -2.18 -2.78 -51.93
N ASN A 53 -1.23 -2.71 -52.88
CA ASN A 53 0.20 -2.67 -52.62
C ASN A 53 0.73 -1.24 -52.78
N HIS A 54 0.71 -0.48 -51.68
CA HIS A 54 1.26 0.89 -51.62
C HIS A 54 2.80 0.96 -51.68
N VAL A 55 3.49 -0.12 -52.06
CA VAL A 55 4.96 -0.23 -51.99
C VAL A 55 5.57 0.02 -53.37
N LEU A 56 6.34 1.09 -53.50
CA LEU A 56 7.07 1.44 -54.73
C LEU A 56 8.40 0.70 -54.84
N VAL A 57 9.15 0.62 -53.73
CA VAL A 57 10.49 0.01 -53.63
C VAL A 57 10.64 -0.72 -52.32
N THR A 58 11.31 -1.87 -52.35
CA THR A 58 11.88 -2.50 -51.17
C THR A 58 13.30 -2.95 -51.49
N THR A 59 14.29 -2.35 -50.83
CA THR A 59 15.70 -2.65 -51.03
C THR A 59 16.36 -2.99 -49.71
N GLN A 60 17.15 -4.07 -49.68
CA GLN A 60 17.90 -4.47 -48.50
C GLN A 60 19.33 -3.91 -48.59
N THR A 61 19.69 -3.07 -47.63
CA THR A 61 21.07 -2.62 -47.43
C THR A 61 21.79 -3.53 -46.43
N LYS A 62 23.12 -3.49 -46.41
CA LYS A 62 23.96 -4.33 -45.53
C LYS A 62 24.12 -3.76 -44.11
N TYR A 63 23.65 -2.54 -43.86
CA TYR A 63 23.91 -1.79 -42.63
C TYR A 63 22.61 -1.25 -42.04
N PRO A 64 22.52 -1.10 -40.71
CA PRO A 64 21.35 -0.48 -40.07
C PRO A 64 21.18 0.97 -40.50
N ILE A 65 19.93 1.41 -40.63
CA ILE A 65 19.58 2.77 -41.02
C ILE A 65 19.28 3.57 -39.75
N MET A 66 20.01 4.66 -39.52
CA MET A 66 19.81 5.53 -38.35
C MET A 66 18.91 6.72 -38.69
N GLU A 67 19.22 7.40 -39.80
CA GLU A 67 18.50 8.58 -40.26
C GLU A 67 18.51 8.62 -41.79
N MET A 68 17.51 9.26 -42.38
CA MET A 68 17.38 9.45 -43.83
C MET A 68 17.08 10.91 -44.12
N ALA A 69 17.58 11.42 -45.24
CA ALA A 69 17.29 12.76 -45.72
C ALA A 69 17.18 12.78 -47.25
N SER A 70 16.34 13.66 -47.76
CA SER A 70 16.15 13.87 -49.20
C SER A 70 16.23 15.36 -49.49
N ASP A 71 17.14 15.74 -50.38
CA ASP A 71 17.32 17.10 -50.88
C ASP A 71 18.17 17.04 -52.17
N ILE A 72 18.42 18.18 -52.81
CA ILE A 72 19.26 18.28 -54.01
C ILE A 72 20.74 18.22 -53.59
N PHE A 73 21.30 17.01 -53.51
CA PHE A 73 22.70 16.80 -53.10
C PHE A 73 23.72 16.83 -54.24
N LEU A 74 23.26 16.68 -55.49
CA LEU A 74 24.10 16.76 -56.70
C LEU A 74 23.37 17.63 -57.72
N SER A 75 24.10 18.46 -58.46
CA SER A 75 23.52 19.32 -59.50
C SER A 75 23.02 18.56 -60.74
N THR A 76 23.38 17.28 -60.88
CA THR A 76 23.06 16.44 -62.04
C THR A 76 21.85 15.54 -61.84
N MET A 77 21.38 15.36 -60.59
CA MET A 77 20.37 14.37 -60.23
C MET A 77 19.46 14.95 -59.14
N ASP A 78 18.14 14.92 -59.37
CA ASP A 78 17.17 15.57 -58.48
C ASP A 78 16.55 14.62 -57.45
N ARG A 79 16.60 13.29 -57.67
CA ARG A 79 15.96 12.27 -56.83
C ARG A 79 16.98 11.46 -56.03
N ILE A 80 17.53 12.08 -54.99
CA ILE A 80 18.57 11.47 -54.18
C ILE A 80 18.10 11.26 -52.75
N LEU A 81 18.25 10.03 -52.27
CA LEU A 81 18.05 9.65 -50.87
C LEU A 81 19.42 9.47 -50.20
N ALA A 82 19.72 10.33 -49.22
CA ALA A 82 20.87 10.16 -48.34
C ALA A 82 20.48 9.30 -47.13
N VAL A 83 21.23 8.23 -46.90
CA VAL A 83 21.00 7.25 -45.84
C VAL A 83 22.20 7.22 -44.90
N LEU A 84 21.96 7.53 -43.63
CA LEU A 84 22.96 7.47 -42.59
C LEU A 84 22.93 6.12 -41.88
N SER A 85 24.03 5.40 -41.97
CA SER A 85 24.34 4.21 -41.17
C SER A 85 25.41 4.55 -40.13
N PRO A 86 25.59 3.72 -39.08
CA PRO A 86 26.57 3.99 -38.02
C PRO A 86 27.98 4.26 -38.55
N THR A 87 28.41 3.56 -39.60
CA THR A 87 29.76 3.67 -40.16
C THR A 87 29.84 4.27 -41.56
N LYS A 88 28.70 4.61 -42.18
CA LYS A 88 28.66 5.10 -43.57
C LYS A 88 27.54 6.10 -43.80
N LEU A 89 27.76 7.07 -44.67
CA LEU A 89 26.73 7.89 -45.30
C LEU A 89 26.66 7.51 -46.78
N THR A 90 25.52 7.00 -47.23
CA THR A 90 25.35 6.46 -48.59
C THR A 90 24.29 7.24 -49.34
N TYR A 91 24.58 7.61 -50.58
CA TYR A 91 23.65 8.32 -51.46
C TYR A 91 23.07 7.35 -52.48
N TYR A 92 21.75 7.30 -52.56
CA TYR A 92 21.01 6.46 -53.48
C TYR A 92 20.20 7.30 -54.47
N ALA A 93 20.22 6.93 -55.75
CA ALA A 93 19.34 7.49 -56.76
C ALA A 93 18.04 6.69 -56.81
N VAL A 94 16.89 7.39 -56.81
CA VAL A 94 15.57 6.77 -56.99
C VAL A 94 15.17 6.89 -58.45
N ASN A 95 15.25 5.78 -59.17
CA ASN A 95 14.96 5.70 -60.59
C ASN A 95 13.60 5.04 -60.84
N PHE A 96 12.87 5.53 -61.84
CA PHE A 96 11.60 4.95 -62.29
C PHE A 96 11.79 4.53 -63.75
N ALA A 97 11.51 3.27 -64.07
CA ALA A 97 11.76 2.73 -65.42
C ALA A 97 10.91 3.43 -66.50
N ASN A 98 9.68 3.80 -66.15
CA ASN A 98 8.77 4.63 -66.95
C ASN A 98 8.03 5.64 -66.04
N PRO A 99 7.52 6.76 -66.58
CA PRO A 99 6.72 7.71 -65.79
C PRO A 99 5.40 7.12 -65.27
N ASP A 100 4.87 6.09 -65.91
CA ASP A 100 3.63 5.39 -65.52
C ASP A 100 3.88 4.08 -64.74
N ASP A 101 5.15 3.71 -64.47
CA ASP A 101 5.48 2.49 -63.74
C ASP A 101 5.27 2.66 -62.24
N THR A 102 4.68 1.65 -61.59
CA THR A 102 4.41 1.64 -60.14
C THR A 102 5.63 1.19 -59.32
N HIS A 103 6.66 0.66 -59.96
CA HIS A 103 7.89 0.18 -59.32
C HIS A 103 9.08 1.10 -59.59
N ALA A 104 9.78 1.49 -58.52
CA ALA A 104 11.06 2.19 -58.62
C ALA A 104 12.23 1.22 -58.40
N THR A 105 13.44 1.67 -58.72
CA THR A 105 14.70 1.03 -58.33
C THR A 105 15.55 2.01 -57.53
N LEU A 106 16.34 1.48 -56.61
CA LEU A 106 17.18 2.26 -55.72
C LEU A 106 18.65 1.88 -55.97
N ASP A 107 19.37 2.77 -56.66
CA ASP A 107 20.74 2.51 -57.12
C ASP A 107 21.75 3.30 -56.27
N GLU A 108 22.77 2.63 -55.72
CA GLU A 108 23.82 3.29 -54.94
C GLU A 108 24.72 4.14 -55.85
N ILE A 109 24.86 5.44 -55.56
CA ILE A 109 25.70 6.36 -56.32
C ILE A 109 27.13 6.34 -55.77
N PHE A 110 27.29 6.70 -54.49
CA PHE A 110 28.56 6.68 -53.76
C PHE A 110 28.31 6.67 -52.24
N CYS A 111 29.36 6.35 -51.48
CA CYS A 111 29.31 6.32 -50.02
C CYS A 111 30.55 6.95 -49.37
N HIS A 112 30.35 7.60 -48.22
CA HIS A 112 31.41 8.06 -47.33
C HIS A 112 31.51 7.13 -46.12
N SER A 113 32.72 6.69 -45.77
CA SER A 113 32.95 5.84 -44.59
C SER A 113 33.48 6.63 -43.40
N PHE A 114 33.03 6.29 -42.20
CA PHE A 114 33.44 6.91 -40.94
C PHE A 114 34.36 6.01 -40.13
N THR A 115 35.26 6.64 -39.36
CA THR A 115 36.11 5.96 -38.38
C THR A 115 35.41 5.81 -37.02
N THR A 116 34.64 6.82 -36.62
CA THR A 116 33.78 6.81 -35.42
C THR A 116 32.31 6.67 -35.82
N SER A 117 31.50 6.08 -34.94
CA SER A 117 30.08 5.88 -35.22
C SER A 117 29.34 7.22 -35.31
N ALA A 118 28.52 7.39 -36.35
CA ALA A 118 27.58 8.50 -36.48
C ALA A 118 26.42 8.38 -35.48
N TRP A 119 25.82 9.51 -35.12
CA TRP A 119 24.66 9.62 -34.24
C TRP A 119 23.43 10.20 -34.96
N ASN A 120 23.58 11.37 -35.57
CA ASN A 120 22.53 12.04 -36.36
C ASN A 120 23.16 12.83 -37.53
N MET A 121 22.31 13.34 -38.41
CA MET A 121 22.69 14.27 -39.47
C MET A 121 21.74 15.46 -39.60
N CYS A 122 22.21 16.51 -40.25
CA CYS A 122 21.42 17.70 -40.57
C CYS A 122 21.76 18.14 -42.00
N VAL A 123 20.72 18.40 -42.80
CA VAL A 123 20.86 18.96 -44.14
C VAL A 123 21.01 20.47 -44.03
N ILE A 124 22.01 20.99 -44.73
CA ILE A 124 22.31 22.42 -44.83
C ILE A 124 22.00 22.84 -46.26
N PRO A 125 20.84 23.50 -46.49
CA PRO A 125 20.53 24.07 -47.79
C PRO A 125 21.47 25.25 -48.08
N ILE A 126 21.90 25.35 -49.33
CA ILE A 126 22.72 26.47 -49.81
C ILE A 126 22.03 27.07 -51.03
N ASP A 127 21.90 28.39 -51.04
CA ASP A 127 21.33 29.11 -52.19
C ASP A 127 22.15 28.84 -53.46
N ASP A 128 21.47 28.47 -54.55
CA ASP A 128 22.04 28.21 -55.88
C ASP A 128 23.15 27.14 -55.97
N SER A 129 23.26 26.22 -54.99
CA SER A 129 24.21 25.11 -55.02
C SER A 129 23.68 23.86 -54.29
N PRO A 130 24.23 22.65 -54.54
CA PRO A 130 23.71 21.44 -53.89
C PRO A 130 23.87 21.50 -52.37
N SER A 131 22.84 21.02 -51.66
CA SER A 131 22.80 20.98 -50.21
C SER A 131 23.93 20.14 -49.63
N GLN A 132 24.44 20.56 -48.47
CA GLN A 132 25.48 19.85 -47.73
C GLN A 132 24.87 19.02 -46.60
N ILE A 133 25.56 17.96 -46.17
CA ILE A 133 25.15 17.15 -45.02
C ILE A 133 26.18 17.29 -43.91
N LEU A 134 25.71 17.73 -42.74
CA LEU A 134 26.48 17.75 -41.51
C LEU A 134 26.17 16.49 -40.71
N VAL A 135 27.18 15.70 -40.38
CA VAL A 135 27.07 14.48 -39.58
C VAL A 135 27.68 14.71 -38.21
N GLN A 136 26.92 14.40 -37.16
CA GLN A 136 27.45 14.33 -35.79
C GLN A 136 27.80 12.89 -35.44
N SER A 137 28.97 12.72 -34.85
CA SER A 137 29.44 11.45 -34.29
C SER A 137 29.07 11.29 -32.82
N ILE A 138 29.10 10.06 -32.31
CA ILE A 138 28.79 9.74 -30.92
C ILE A 138 29.72 10.44 -29.91
N ASP A 139 30.95 10.74 -30.31
CA ASP A 139 31.93 11.50 -29.52
C ASP A 139 31.80 13.02 -29.71
N CYS A 140 30.63 13.49 -30.18
CA CYS A 140 30.29 14.89 -30.35
C CYS A 140 31.21 15.65 -31.32
N LYS A 141 31.71 15.00 -32.38
CA LYS A 141 32.45 15.66 -33.45
C LYS A 141 31.60 15.82 -34.70
N LEU A 142 31.78 16.94 -35.39
CA LEU A 142 31.07 17.29 -36.62
C LEU A 142 31.94 17.03 -37.85
N SER A 143 31.32 16.48 -38.90
CA SER A 143 31.91 16.33 -40.24
C SER A 143 30.93 16.82 -41.29
N LEU A 144 31.41 17.57 -42.28
CA LEU A 144 30.60 18.19 -43.32
C LEU A 144 30.93 17.58 -44.69
N PHE A 145 29.90 17.17 -45.41
CA PHE A 145 29.99 16.53 -46.72
C PHE A 145 29.22 17.35 -47.76
N GLN A 146 29.84 17.55 -48.93
CA GLN A 146 29.24 18.20 -50.10
C GLN A 146 29.38 17.24 -51.28
N GLY A 147 28.30 16.56 -51.64
CA GLY A 147 28.35 15.50 -52.66
C GLY A 147 29.41 14.44 -52.33
N ASP A 148 30.32 14.20 -53.25
CA ASP A 148 31.43 13.25 -53.14
C ASP A 148 32.65 13.80 -52.37
N GLN A 149 32.61 15.05 -51.90
CA GLN A 149 33.72 15.69 -51.19
C GLN A 149 33.43 15.85 -49.70
N CYS A 150 34.43 15.54 -48.86
CA CYS A 150 34.42 15.87 -47.44
C CYS A 150 35.06 17.27 -47.26
N VAL A 151 34.25 18.26 -46.87
CA VAL A 151 34.70 19.66 -46.70
C VAL A 151 35.58 19.78 -45.45
N PHE A 152 35.12 19.21 -44.34
CA PHE A 152 35.92 19.05 -43.13
C PHE A 152 35.42 17.85 -42.32
N SER A 153 36.27 17.31 -41.45
CA SER A 153 35.92 16.18 -40.60
C SER A 153 36.47 16.33 -39.18
N LEU A 154 35.77 15.72 -38.22
CA LEU A 154 36.20 15.56 -36.82
C LEU A 154 36.40 16.86 -36.02
N VAL A 155 35.56 17.88 -36.24
CA VAL A 155 35.61 19.11 -35.43
C VAL A 155 34.89 18.88 -34.09
N PRO A 156 35.59 18.97 -32.93
CA PRO A 156 35.01 18.57 -31.65
C PRO A 156 34.12 19.66 -31.03
N LEU A 157 32.96 19.25 -30.53
CA LEU A 157 32.08 20.06 -29.66
C LEU A 157 32.46 19.84 -28.19
N ARG A 158 32.24 20.86 -27.34
CA ARG A 158 32.47 20.74 -25.89
C ARG A 158 31.31 20.03 -25.21
N ALA A 159 31.12 18.75 -25.48
CA ALA A 159 30.09 17.92 -24.88
C ALA A 159 30.52 16.45 -24.76
N LEU A 160 29.84 15.71 -23.87
CA LEU A 160 30.09 14.30 -23.60
C LEU A 160 29.08 13.40 -24.33
N GLN A 161 27.83 13.84 -24.43
CA GLN A 161 26.74 13.13 -25.09
C GLN A 161 26.17 13.96 -26.25
N PRO A 162 25.94 13.35 -27.42
CA PRO A 162 25.34 14.04 -28.56
C PRO A 162 23.85 14.26 -28.32
N GLY A 163 23.31 15.31 -28.92
CA GLY A 163 21.88 15.59 -28.96
C GLY A 163 21.47 16.16 -30.31
N PRO A 164 20.23 16.62 -30.48
CA PRO A 164 19.74 17.05 -31.78
C PRO A 164 20.46 18.32 -32.25
N ILE A 165 20.70 18.37 -33.57
CA ILE A 165 21.31 19.50 -34.26
C ILE A 165 20.35 20.04 -35.31
N GLY A 166 20.42 21.33 -35.60
CA GLY A 166 19.59 21.97 -36.61
C GLY A 166 20.27 23.22 -37.16
N TYR A 167 20.10 23.48 -38.45
CA TYR A 167 20.68 24.62 -39.14
C TYR A 167 19.59 25.61 -39.56
N CYS A 168 19.80 26.90 -39.29
CA CYS A 168 18.95 27.97 -39.80
C CYS A 168 19.67 28.70 -40.92
N GLN A 169 19.08 28.68 -42.12
CA GLN A 169 19.60 29.34 -43.32
C GLN A 169 19.53 30.87 -43.18
N THR A 170 18.41 31.39 -42.68
CA THR A 170 18.16 32.83 -42.55
C THR A 170 19.23 33.54 -41.69
N THR A 171 19.64 32.93 -40.57
CA THR A 171 20.65 33.49 -39.66
C THR A 171 22.04 32.89 -39.87
N GLN A 172 22.19 31.88 -40.73
CA GLN A 172 23.41 31.09 -40.93
C GLN A 172 24.00 30.54 -39.62
N THR A 173 23.13 30.17 -38.68
CA THR A 173 23.50 29.65 -37.37
C THR A 173 23.17 28.16 -37.26
N LEU A 174 24.16 27.39 -36.81
CA LEU A 174 23.98 26.02 -36.39
C LEU A 174 23.61 25.98 -34.91
N PHE A 175 22.47 25.38 -34.59
CA PHE A 175 22.03 25.10 -33.24
C PHE A 175 22.38 23.66 -32.86
N VAL A 176 22.94 23.50 -31.66
CA VAL A 176 23.38 22.21 -31.13
C VAL A 176 22.89 22.06 -29.71
N ALA A 177 22.13 21.00 -29.43
CA ALA A 177 21.59 20.72 -28.09
C ALA A 177 22.27 19.51 -27.42
N ASN A 178 23.51 19.68 -26.94
CA ASN A 178 24.27 18.60 -26.31
C ASN A 178 24.33 18.73 -24.78
N ASN A 179 24.37 17.62 -24.04
CA ASN A 179 24.45 17.60 -22.56
C ASN A 179 23.38 18.46 -21.84
N GLY A 180 22.21 18.67 -22.44
CA GLY A 180 21.17 19.55 -21.87
C GLY A 180 21.45 21.05 -22.02
N PHE A 181 22.43 21.44 -22.84
CA PHE A 181 22.68 22.83 -23.21
C PHE A 181 22.35 23.04 -24.68
N LEU A 182 21.63 24.12 -24.98
CA LEU A 182 21.48 24.65 -26.33
C LEU A 182 22.59 25.65 -26.60
N ALA A 183 23.37 25.45 -27.66
CA ALA A 183 24.40 26.38 -28.09
C ALA A 183 24.17 26.80 -29.56
N ALA A 184 24.49 28.05 -29.86
CA ALA A 184 24.50 28.56 -31.23
C ALA A 184 25.93 28.76 -31.72
N ILE A 185 26.20 28.31 -32.94
CA ILE A 185 27.48 28.38 -33.63
C ILE A 185 27.26 29.08 -34.98
N LYS A 186 28.03 30.12 -35.28
CA LYS A 186 28.01 30.74 -36.62
C LYS A 186 28.68 29.80 -37.61
N PHE A 187 27.95 29.42 -38.67
CA PHE A 187 28.41 28.40 -39.59
C PHE A 187 29.67 28.80 -40.39
N SER A 188 29.81 30.09 -40.72
CA SER A 188 30.98 30.65 -41.42
C SER A 188 32.31 30.46 -40.67
N LEU A 189 32.27 30.41 -39.34
CA LEU A 189 33.45 30.16 -38.51
C LEU A 189 33.90 28.69 -38.56
N MET A 190 33.00 27.78 -38.93
CA MET A 190 33.25 26.34 -39.01
C MET A 190 33.67 25.93 -40.43
N SER A 191 32.98 26.43 -41.46
CA SER A 191 33.25 26.08 -42.86
C SER A 191 34.63 26.54 -43.36
N SER A 192 35.24 27.54 -42.71
CA SER A 192 36.59 28.04 -43.05
C SER A 192 37.74 27.13 -42.59
N GLY A 193 37.46 26.03 -41.87
CA GLY A 193 38.44 24.99 -41.51
C GLY A 193 39.59 25.45 -40.60
N SER A 194 39.55 26.69 -40.12
CA SER A 194 40.72 27.37 -39.52
C SER A 194 40.82 27.19 -38.00
N GLN A 195 39.77 26.68 -37.34
CA GLN A 195 39.73 26.56 -35.87
C GLN A 195 39.70 25.12 -35.38
N LYS A 196 40.69 24.74 -34.56
CA LYS A 196 40.74 23.46 -33.83
C LYS A 196 39.74 23.37 -32.66
N LYS A 197 39.12 24.48 -32.27
CA LYS A 197 38.15 24.58 -31.16
C LYS A 197 37.02 25.53 -31.57
N ILE A 198 35.78 25.06 -31.49
CA ILE A 198 34.59 25.89 -31.72
C ILE A 198 34.32 26.74 -30.47
N ASN A 199 34.02 28.02 -30.68
CA ASN A 199 33.44 28.91 -29.67
C ASN A 199 31.94 29.08 -29.95
N TYR A 200 31.14 29.03 -28.88
CA TYR A 200 29.70 29.27 -28.96
C TYR A 200 29.43 30.77 -28.91
N ASP A 201 28.51 31.25 -29.75
CA ASP A 201 28.05 32.65 -29.73
C ASP A 201 27.27 32.92 -28.45
N TRP A 202 26.41 31.97 -28.08
CA TRP A 202 25.74 31.89 -26.79
C TRP A 202 25.45 30.43 -26.43
N SER A 203 25.18 30.19 -25.15
CA SER A 203 24.74 28.90 -24.63
C SER A 203 23.65 29.10 -23.59
N PHE A 204 22.63 28.24 -23.60
CA PHE A 204 21.51 28.24 -22.67
C PHE A 204 21.36 26.86 -22.01
N ASN A 205 21.17 26.83 -20.69
CA ASN A 205 20.94 25.58 -19.96
C ASN A 205 19.45 25.21 -20.01
N LEU A 206 19.12 24.09 -20.63
CA LEU A 206 17.74 23.60 -20.74
C LEU A 206 17.26 22.95 -19.43
N GLY A 207 18.18 22.53 -18.55
CA GLY A 207 17.85 21.83 -17.30
C GLY A 207 17.28 20.41 -17.50
N ASP A 208 17.21 19.93 -18.74
CA ASP A 208 16.68 18.63 -19.15
C ASP A 208 17.34 18.19 -20.47
N THR A 209 17.20 16.92 -20.85
CA THR A 209 17.75 16.39 -22.10
C THR A 209 16.86 16.73 -23.29
N ALA A 210 17.45 17.29 -24.34
CA ALA A 210 16.76 17.55 -25.60
C ALA A 210 16.55 16.24 -26.38
N ILE A 211 15.34 16.03 -26.87
CA ILE A 211 14.92 14.86 -27.64
C ILE A 211 14.94 15.18 -29.13
N LYS A 212 14.24 16.24 -29.53
CA LYS A 212 14.12 16.67 -30.93
C LYS A 212 14.22 18.19 -31.01
N MET A 213 14.84 18.66 -32.08
CA MET A 213 14.95 20.08 -32.43
C MET A 213 14.34 20.28 -33.80
N GLU A 214 13.55 21.34 -33.96
CA GLU A 214 13.05 21.81 -35.24
C GLU A 214 13.45 23.28 -35.41
N VAL A 215 13.92 23.62 -36.61
CA VAL A 215 14.38 24.96 -36.95
C VAL A 215 13.39 25.59 -37.92
N THR A 216 13.03 26.85 -37.66
CA THR A 216 12.05 27.60 -38.43
C THR A 216 12.74 28.68 -39.26
N GLU A 217 12.56 28.64 -40.57
CA GLU A 217 13.00 29.70 -41.49
C GLU A 217 11.96 30.83 -41.49
N GLY A 218 12.18 31.88 -40.67
CA GLY A 218 11.24 33.01 -40.54
C GLY A 218 11.40 33.85 -39.26
N LEU A 219 10.52 34.84 -39.06
CA LEU A 219 10.47 35.63 -37.82
C LEU A 219 10.16 34.74 -36.59
N LYS A 220 10.60 35.20 -35.42
CA LYS A 220 10.57 34.55 -34.08
C LYS A 220 9.40 33.55 -33.86
N PRO A 221 9.64 32.37 -33.25
CA PRO A 221 10.93 31.77 -32.85
C PRO A 221 11.73 31.23 -34.04
N THR A 222 13.05 31.09 -33.88
CA THR A 222 13.98 30.50 -34.87
C THR A 222 14.24 29.02 -34.61
N THR A 223 14.07 28.57 -33.37
CA THR A 223 14.36 27.20 -32.97
C THR A 223 13.38 26.74 -31.90
N ILE A 224 12.82 25.55 -32.07
CA ILE A 224 11.92 24.92 -31.10
C ILE A 224 12.56 23.61 -30.67
N ILE A 225 12.66 23.40 -29.35
CA ILE A 225 13.29 22.22 -28.78
C ILE A 225 12.30 21.51 -27.88
N LEU A 226 12.10 20.22 -28.15
CA LEU A 226 11.43 19.31 -27.25
C LEU A 226 12.46 18.72 -26.27
N CYS A 227 12.30 19.02 -24.99
CA CYS A 227 12.92 18.29 -23.90
C CYS A 227 11.95 17.25 -23.34
N ARG A 228 12.42 16.35 -22.47
CA ARG A 228 11.57 15.31 -21.87
C ARG A 228 10.31 15.86 -21.22
N ARG A 229 10.41 16.94 -20.44
CA ARG A 229 9.27 17.50 -19.65
C ARG A 229 8.82 18.89 -20.06
N HIS A 230 9.42 19.48 -21.08
CA HIS A 230 9.03 20.82 -21.52
C HIS A 230 9.43 21.06 -22.98
N VAL A 231 8.77 22.04 -23.60
CA VAL A 231 9.09 22.52 -24.94
C VAL A 231 9.48 23.97 -24.82
N SER A 232 10.63 24.34 -25.37
CA SER A 232 11.14 25.71 -25.32
C SER A 232 11.40 26.22 -26.72
N ALA A 233 10.90 27.42 -27.01
CA ALA A 233 11.16 28.10 -28.26
C ALA A 233 12.10 29.28 -28.04
N PHE A 234 13.13 29.37 -28.88
CA PHE A 234 14.20 30.35 -28.79
C PHE A 234 14.20 31.25 -30.03
N ASN A 235 14.71 32.47 -29.86
CA ASN A 235 15.11 33.31 -30.97
C ASN A 235 16.60 33.12 -31.30
N GLY A 236 17.06 33.73 -32.40
CA GLY A 236 18.46 33.61 -32.84
C GLY A 236 19.48 34.17 -31.84
N SER A 237 19.06 35.04 -30.91
CA SER A 237 19.93 35.59 -29.86
C SER A 237 19.98 34.75 -28.57
N GLY A 238 19.25 33.63 -28.50
CA GLY A 238 19.24 32.73 -27.35
C GLY A 238 18.32 33.11 -26.20
N SER A 239 17.43 34.09 -26.39
CA SER A 239 16.35 34.36 -25.42
C SER A 239 15.15 33.47 -25.70
N VAL A 240 14.52 32.99 -24.62
CA VAL A 240 13.30 32.18 -24.67
C VAL A 240 12.13 33.06 -25.09
N VAL A 241 11.44 32.68 -26.17
CA VAL A 241 10.21 33.35 -26.65
C VAL A 241 9.01 32.85 -25.84
N TRP A 242 8.90 31.54 -25.70
CA TRP A 242 7.88 30.88 -24.89
C TRP A 242 8.39 29.51 -24.45
N GLN A 243 7.78 28.99 -23.37
CA GLN A 243 8.08 27.67 -22.84
C GLN A 243 6.79 27.03 -22.34
N ILE A 244 6.60 25.75 -22.69
CA ILE A 244 5.45 24.93 -22.29
C ILE A 244 5.97 23.82 -21.40
N ARG A 245 5.37 23.66 -20.22
CA ARG A 245 5.64 22.50 -19.35
C ARG A 245 4.68 21.38 -19.72
N LEU A 246 5.21 20.19 -19.99
CA LEU A 246 4.44 18.99 -20.26
C LEU A 246 4.19 18.24 -18.95
N GLU A 247 2.98 17.69 -18.79
CA GLU A 247 2.64 16.83 -17.65
C GLU A 247 3.22 15.42 -17.81
N ALA A 248 3.21 14.92 -19.05
CA ALA A 248 3.79 13.64 -19.45
C ALA A 248 5.11 13.83 -20.22
N VAL A 249 5.90 12.75 -20.34
CA VAL A 249 7.15 12.80 -21.11
C VAL A 249 6.83 12.93 -22.60
N GLY A 250 7.34 13.98 -23.25
CA GLY A 250 7.25 14.14 -24.69
C GLY A 250 8.16 13.14 -25.40
N MET A 251 7.64 12.41 -26.39
CA MET A 251 8.35 11.35 -27.11
C MET A 251 8.81 11.81 -28.49
N ALA A 252 7.93 12.49 -29.22
CA ALA A 252 8.18 12.94 -30.58
C ALA A 252 7.56 14.33 -30.79
N MET A 253 8.15 15.08 -31.71
CA MET A 253 7.71 16.41 -32.09
C MET A 253 7.75 16.54 -33.61
N CYS A 254 6.71 17.14 -34.18
CA CYS A 254 6.68 17.52 -35.59
C CYS A 254 6.16 18.95 -35.71
N LEU A 255 6.85 19.75 -36.51
CA LEU A 255 6.40 21.08 -36.91
C LEU A 255 5.76 20.96 -38.30
N TYR A 256 4.54 21.47 -38.46
CA TYR A 256 3.88 21.48 -39.78
C TYR A 256 3.53 22.89 -40.24
N LYS A 257 3.58 23.10 -41.57
CA LYS A 257 3.65 24.41 -42.20
C LYS A 257 2.52 25.35 -41.76
N SER A 258 2.92 26.56 -41.36
CA SER A 258 2.03 27.67 -41.06
C SER A 258 1.46 28.26 -42.34
N LEU A 259 0.15 28.17 -42.53
CA LEU A 259 -0.55 29.05 -43.47
C LEU A 259 -0.45 30.48 -42.92
N GLN A 260 0.10 31.41 -43.72
CA GLN A 260 0.03 32.83 -43.40
C GLN A 260 -1.44 33.24 -43.35
N ILE A 261 -1.97 33.45 -42.14
CA ILE A 261 -3.30 34.00 -41.92
C ILE A 261 -3.08 35.45 -41.48
N ASN A 262 -3.60 36.41 -42.26
CA ASN A 262 -3.54 37.85 -41.95
C ASN A 262 -2.11 38.39 -41.69
N ASN A 263 -1.12 38.02 -42.51
CA ASN A 263 0.28 38.44 -42.35
C ASN A 263 0.98 38.01 -41.03
N THR A 264 0.32 37.20 -40.20
CA THR A 264 0.89 36.64 -38.97
C THR A 264 1.17 35.15 -39.19
N GLN A 265 2.44 34.75 -39.02
CA GLN A 265 2.85 33.34 -39.03
C GLN A 265 2.72 32.79 -37.61
N PHE A 266 2.07 31.63 -37.47
CA PHE A 266 1.94 30.90 -36.20
C PHE A 266 2.56 29.51 -36.33
N ASN A 267 3.40 29.08 -35.39
CA ASN A 267 3.95 27.73 -35.46
C ASN A 267 2.91 26.73 -34.98
N ARG A 268 2.63 25.71 -35.79
CA ARG A 268 1.75 24.62 -35.38
C ARG A 268 2.59 23.39 -35.08
N LEU A 269 2.51 22.96 -33.84
CA LEU A 269 3.34 21.90 -33.29
C LEU A 269 2.47 20.72 -32.93
N ILE A 270 2.92 19.52 -33.29
CA ILE A 270 2.33 18.26 -32.82
C ILE A 270 3.35 17.61 -31.91
N ILE A 271 2.93 17.33 -30.68
CA ILE A 271 3.74 16.63 -29.69
C ILE A 271 3.02 15.34 -29.33
N ALA A 272 3.74 14.23 -29.41
CA ALA A 272 3.28 13.00 -28.80
C ALA A 272 3.89 12.83 -27.41
N THR A 273 3.08 12.32 -26.50
CA THR A 273 3.52 11.99 -25.15
C THR A 273 3.59 10.48 -24.93
N SER A 274 4.20 10.09 -23.81
CA SER A 274 4.26 8.70 -23.32
C SER A 274 2.92 8.12 -22.90
N ASP A 275 1.90 8.96 -22.65
CA ASP A 275 0.54 8.53 -22.29
C ASP A 275 -0.35 8.28 -23.51
N ASP A 276 0.25 8.00 -24.67
CA ASP A 276 -0.43 7.81 -25.96
C ASP A 276 -1.35 8.97 -26.35
N THR A 277 -1.02 10.20 -25.94
CA THR A 277 -1.75 11.41 -26.33
C THR A 277 -0.98 12.25 -27.35
N LEU A 278 -1.71 12.78 -28.33
CA LEU A 278 -1.24 13.76 -29.31
C LEU A 278 -1.79 15.13 -28.96
N LEU A 279 -0.87 16.05 -28.66
CA LEU A 279 -1.13 17.44 -28.34
C LEU A 279 -0.80 18.32 -29.54
N ILE A 280 -1.77 19.09 -30.02
CA ILE A 280 -1.59 20.02 -31.13
C ILE A 280 -1.63 21.44 -30.60
N PHE A 281 -0.49 22.11 -30.68
CA PHE A 281 -0.30 23.48 -30.25
C PHE A 281 -0.29 24.45 -31.42
N LYS A 282 -0.76 25.66 -31.17
CA LYS A 282 -0.47 26.87 -31.94
C LYS A 282 0.36 27.78 -31.05
N ASP A 283 1.65 27.86 -31.36
CA ASP A 283 2.70 28.41 -30.50
C ASP A 283 2.61 27.86 -29.06
N ASN A 284 2.10 28.64 -28.12
CA ASN A 284 1.94 28.24 -26.71
C ASN A 284 0.51 27.80 -26.33
N GLN A 285 -0.45 27.83 -27.25
CA GLN A 285 -1.85 27.49 -26.99
C GLN A 285 -2.17 26.09 -27.47
N LEU A 286 -2.71 25.24 -26.58
CA LEU A 286 -3.22 23.92 -26.96
C LEU A 286 -4.55 24.09 -27.72
N ILE A 287 -4.60 23.67 -28.98
CA ILE A 287 -5.82 23.72 -29.82
C ILE A 287 -6.57 22.40 -29.76
N TRP A 288 -5.85 21.29 -29.81
CA TRP A 288 -6.46 19.97 -29.91
C TRP A 288 -5.68 18.95 -29.09
N ASN A 289 -6.41 18.03 -28.47
CA ASN A 289 -5.87 16.88 -27.76
C ASN A 289 -6.62 15.64 -28.22
N CYS A 290 -5.91 14.59 -28.62
CA CYS A 290 -6.51 13.32 -28.98
C CYS A 290 -5.68 12.12 -28.54
N ASN A 291 -6.34 10.98 -28.38
CA ASN A 291 -5.68 9.72 -28.12
C ASN A 291 -5.11 9.17 -29.44
N ALA A 292 -3.80 8.90 -29.44
CA ALA A 292 -3.02 8.38 -30.55
C ALA A 292 -3.21 6.87 -30.77
N GLN A 293 -3.76 6.16 -29.78
CA GLN A 293 -3.92 4.70 -29.72
C GLN A 293 -2.62 3.88 -29.76
N MET A 294 -1.48 4.56 -29.70
CA MET A 294 -0.13 4.00 -29.63
C MET A 294 0.82 5.07 -29.09
N SER A 295 2.04 4.66 -28.70
CA SER A 295 3.12 5.56 -28.32
C SER A 295 4.04 5.80 -29.52
N PRO A 296 3.90 6.93 -30.23
CA PRO A 296 4.71 7.19 -31.41
C PRO A 296 6.10 7.69 -31.01
N VAL A 297 7.12 7.11 -31.63
CA VAL A 297 8.53 7.49 -31.52
C VAL A 297 8.90 8.54 -32.57
N SER A 298 8.23 8.53 -33.72
CA SER A 298 8.38 9.55 -34.77
C SER A 298 7.02 10.02 -35.28
N LEU A 299 6.96 11.31 -35.65
CA LEU A 299 5.79 11.98 -36.17
C LEU A 299 6.16 12.73 -37.45
N LEU A 300 5.33 12.58 -38.47
CA LEU A 300 5.41 13.32 -39.72
C LEU A 300 4.02 13.82 -40.10
N VAL A 301 3.99 14.93 -40.84
CA VAL A 301 2.77 15.41 -41.50
C VAL A 301 3.03 15.35 -43.00
N CYS A 302 2.21 14.58 -43.71
CA CYS A 302 2.40 14.26 -45.12
C CYS A 302 1.13 14.56 -45.92
N SER A 303 1.30 14.93 -47.20
CA SER A 303 0.19 15.18 -48.12
C SER A 303 0.24 14.19 -49.29
N TYR A 304 -0.48 13.08 -49.14
CA TYR A 304 -0.41 11.95 -50.06
C TYR A 304 -1.30 12.13 -51.32
N ASN A 305 -2.41 12.86 -51.22
CA ASN A 305 -3.22 13.24 -52.38
C ASN A 305 -4.05 14.51 -52.09
N LYS A 306 -4.72 15.06 -53.12
CA LYS A 306 -5.58 16.27 -53.01
C LYS A 306 -6.74 16.12 -52.02
N SER A 307 -7.16 14.89 -51.69
CA SER A 307 -8.26 14.64 -50.73
C SER A 307 -7.76 14.45 -49.30
N TYR A 308 -6.50 14.07 -49.13
CA TYR A 308 -5.83 13.75 -47.88
C TYR A 308 -4.53 14.55 -47.80
N GLU A 309 -4.71 15.85 -47.62
CA GLU A 309 -3.64 16.79 -47.32
C GLU A 309 -3.41 16.86 -45.81
N ASN A 310 -2.16 17.01 -45.38
CA ASN A 310 -1.77 17.17 -43.98
C ASN A 310 -2.24 16.03 -43.06
N VAL A 311 -2.04 14.79 -43.47
CA VAL A 311 -2.33 13.61 -42.65
C VAL A 311 -1.17 13.35 -41.68
N ILE A 312 -1.50 12.91 -40.47
CA ILE A 312 -0.50 12.61 -39.45
C ILE A 312 -0.02 11.17 -39.65
N THR A 313 1.27 11.02 -39.89
CA THR A 313 1.95 9.74 -39.95
C THR A 313 2.71 9.53 -38.66
N MET A 314 2.44 8.41 -38.01
CA MET A 314 3.01 8.01 -36.73
C MET A 314 3.72 6.68 -36.85
N MET A 315 4.82 6.55 -36.13
CA MET A 315 5.59 5.31 -36.07
C MET A 315 5.79 4.91 -34.61
N ALA A 316 5.34 3.72 -34.23
CA ALA A 316 5.58 3.14 -32.91
C ALA A 316 6.90 2.35 -32.87
N SER A 317 7.46 2.18 -31.67
CA SER A 317 8.65 1.33 -31.43
C SER A 317 8.44 -0.14 -31.78
N SER A 318 7.19 -0.61 -31.82
CA SER A 318 6.83 -1.97 -32.24
C SER A 318 6.95 -2.19 -33.76
N GLY A 319 7.19 -1.14 -34.54
CA GLY A 319 7.21 -1.18 -36.01
C GLY A 319 5.83 -0.99 -36.67
N LYS A 320 4.80 -0.66 -35.87
CA LYS A 320 3.50 -0.25 -36.43
C LYS A 320 3.60 1.20 -36.91
N ILE A 321 3.31 1.40 -38.19
CA ILE A 321 3.19 2.71 -38.83
C ILE A 321 1.70 2.96 -39.10
N VAL A 322 1.19 4.10 -38.65
CA VAL A 322 -0.20 4.51 -38.85
C VAL A 322 -0.24 5.87 -39.47
N ILE A 323 -0.99 5.96 -40.56
CA ILE A 323 -1.35 7.19 -41.24
C ILE A 323 -2.80 7.47 -40.86
N GLY A 324 -3.06 8.60 -40.20
CA GLY A 324 -4.38 8.89 -39.66
C GLY A 324 -4.71 10.37 -39.61
N TYR A 325 -6.00 10.66 -39.50
CA TYR A 325 -6.54 12.01 -39.38
C TYR A 325 -7.32 12.18 -38.07
N LEU A 326 -7.58 13.43 -37.68
CA LEU A 326 -8.23 13.73 -36.41
C LEU A 326 -9.73 13.44 -36.48
N GLY A 327 -10.25 12.65 -35.53
CA GLY A 327 -11.68 12.41 -35.39
C GLY A 327 -12.40 13.60 -34.76
N THR A 328 -13.37 14.17 -35.48
CA THR A 328 -14.08 15.40 -35.11
C THR A 328 -15.55 15.20 -34.73
N GLU A 329 -16.11 14.00 -34.90
CA GLU A 329 -17.54 13.78 -34.65
C GLU A 329 -17.78 13.23 -33.23
N PRO A 330 -18.53 13.94 -32.37
CA PRO A 330 -18.96 13.39 -31.09
C PRO A 330 -19.78 12.12 -31.32
N SER A 331 -19.31 10.99 -30.78
CA SER A 331 -20.14 9.80 -30.67
C SER A 331 -21.24 10.11 -29.65
N LEU A 332 -22.42 10.51 -30.13
CA LEU A 332 -23.61 10.57 -29.29
C LEU A 332 -23.80 9.17 -28.70
N TYR A 333 -23.84 9.08 -27.37
CA TYR A 333 -24.12 7.84 -26.67
C TYR A 333 -25.51 7.34 -27.11
N LYS A 334 -25.54 6.46 -28.10
CA LYS A 334 -26.69 5.65 -28.41
C LYS A 334 -26.42 4.33 -27.72
N VAL A 335 -27.29 3.99 -26.76
CA VAL A 335 -27.36 2.61 -26.25
C VAL A 335 -27.39 1.72 -27.49
N PRO A 336 -26.42 0.81 -27.67
CA PRO A 336 -26.50 -0.15 -28.76
C PRO A 336 -27.89 -0.78 -28.71
N GLU A 337 -28.60 -0.82 -29.83
CA GLU A 337 -29.81 -1.65 -29.91
C GLU A 337 -29.33 -3.09 -29.81
N ASP A 338 -29.16 -3.56 -28.57
CA ASP A 338 -28.69 -4.90 -28.27
C ASP A 338 -29.74 -5.87 -28.79
N LYS A 339 -29.47 -6.44 -29.98
CA LYS A 339 -29.87 -7.82 -30.28
C LYS A 339 -28.93 -8.80 -29.55
N VAL A 340 -28.59 -8.51 -28.30
CA VAL A 340 -28.03 -9.54 -27.41
C VAL A 340 -29.21 -10.44 -27.09
N ILE A 341 -29.26 -11.59 -27.75
CA ILE A 341 -30.22 -12.65 -27.45
C ILE A 341 -29.85 -13.16 -26.06
N VAL A 342 -30.37 -12.50 -25.02
CA VAL A 342 -30.29 -13.01 -23.66
C VAL A 342 -31.11 -14.29 -23.64
N ASN A 343 -30.47 -15.43 -23.39
CA ASN A 343 -31.18 -16.69 -23.23
C ASN A 343 -31.98 -16.66 -21.92
N TYR A 344 -33.22 -16.19 -22.00
CA TYR A 344 -34.12 -16.09 -20.84
C TYR A 344 -34.40 -17.45 -20.20
N ALA A 345 -34.24 -18.56 -20.93
CA ALA A 345 -34.43 -19.91 -20.38
C ALA A 345 -33.35 -20.25 -19.36
N ASP A 346 -32.07 -20.13 -19.73
CA ASP A 346 -30.93 -20.43 -18.83
C ASP A 346 -30.94 -19.50 -17.61
N ARG A 347 -31.28 -18.22 -17.81
CA ARG A 347 -31.38 -17.25 -16.71
C ARG A 347 -32.53 -17.56 -15.75
N MET A 348 -33.66 -18.04 -16.27
CA MET A 348 -34.80 -18.41 -15.45
C MET A 348 -34.55 -19.72 -14.68
N GLU A 349 -33.79 -20.65 -15.27
CA GLU A 349 -33.36 -21.88 -14.59
C GLU A 349 -32.40 -21.56 -13.43
N GLN A 350 -31.39 -20.72 -13.66
CA GLN A 350 -30.50 -20.21 -12.59
C GLN A 350 -31.27 -19.50 -11.48
N LEU A 351 -32.27 -18.69 -11.85
CA LEU A 351 -33.08 -17.94 -10.89
C LEU A 351 -33.96 -18.88 -10.05
N LYS A 352 -34.51 -19.93 -10.65
CA LYS A 352 -35.25 -20.99 -9.93
C LYS A 352 -34.36 -21.78 -8.97
N GLU A 353 -33.14 -22.14 -9.38
CA GLU A 353 -32.19 -22.82 -8.49
C GLU A 353 -31.84 -21.96 -7.26
N ILE A 354 -31.63 -20.65 -7.47
CA ILE A 354 -31.32 -19.72 -6.38
C ILE A 354 -32.55 -19.51 -5.48
N GLU A 355 -33.74 -19.34 -6.04
CA GLU A 355 -34.98 -19.23 -5.26
C GLU A 355 -35.27 -20.49 -4.43
N LEU A 356 -34.96 -21.68 -4.97
CA LEU A 356 -35.05 -22.94 -4.21
C LEU A 356 -34.10 -22.92 -3.02
N LYS A 357 -32.83 -22.54 -3.22
CA LYS A 357 -31.85 -22.42 -2.12
C LYS A 357 -32.29 -21.41 -1.05
N ILE A 358 -32.89 -20.29 -1.46
CA ILE A 358 -33.43 -19.29 -0.53
C ILE A 358 -34.63 -19.85 0.25
N LYS A 359 -35.59 -20.48 -0.43
CA LYS A 359 -36.76 -21.10 0.21
C LYS A 359 -36.38 -22.25 1.15
N GLU A 360 -35.39 -23.06 0.79
CA GLU A 360 -34.85 -24.10 1.67
C GLU A 360 -34.19 -23.49 2.91
N SER A 361 -33.50 -22.35 2.77
CA SER A 361 -32.89 -21.64 3.91
C SER A 361 -33.93 -20.97 4.83
N ASP A 362 -35.04 -20.47 4.28
CA ASP A 362 -36.13 -19.85 5.04
C ASP A 362 -37.06 -20.90 5.69
N ALA A 363 -37.40 -21.98 4.98
CA ALA A 363 -38.27 -23.05 5.49
C ALA A 363 -37.64 -23.84 6.64
N ALA A 364 -36.30 -23.84 6.73
CA ALA A 364 -35.56 -24.42 7.84
C ALA A 364 -35.44 -23.51 9.07
N GLY A 365 -36.09 -22.33 9.04
CA GLY A 365 -36.33 -21.49 10.21
C GLY A 365 -35.08 -21.15 11.03
N GLY A 366 -34.00 -20.69 10.40
CA GLY A 366 -32.79 -20.18 11.08
C GLY A 366 -32.08 -21.12 12.06
N ALA A 367 -32.60 -22.33 12.26
CA ALA A 367 -32.19 -23.30 13.26
C ALA A 367 -31.91 -24.66 12.60
N ILE A 368 -31.23 -24.64 11.45
CA ILE A 368 -30.43 -25.80 11.08
C ILE A 368 -29.30 -25.86 12.10
N LYS A 369 -29.48 -26.63 13.18
CA LYS A 369 -28.37 -27.39 13.75
C LYS A 369 -27.85 -28.22 12.58
N ARG A 370 -26.87 -27.71 11.83
CA ARG A 370 -26.19 -28.47 10.78
C ARG A 370 -25.64 -29.68 11.50
N LYS A 371 -26.25 -30.85 11.24
CA LYS A 371 -25.70 -32.15 11.64
C LYS A 371 -24.36 -32.43 10.92
N GLU A 372 -24.00 -31.60 9.95
CA GLU A 372 -22.68 -31.55 9.32
C GLU A 372 -21.80 -30.51 10.02
N GLY A 373 -21.49 -30.75 11.30
CA GLY A 373 -20.69 -29.83 12.08
C GLY A 373 -19.63 -30.55 12.88
N ILE A 374 -18.43 -29.98 12.90
CA ILE A 374 -17.27 -30.49 13.66
C ILE A 374 -17.74 -30.85 15.08
N GLN A 375 -17.64 -32.12 15.48
CA GLN A 375 -17.98 -32.53 16.84
C GLN A 375 -16.74 -32.49 17.72
N MET A 376 -16.77 -31.71 18.80
CA MET A 376 -15.68 -31.57 19.76
C MET A 376 -15.99 -32.29 21.09
N LYS A 377 -15.21 -33.33 21.39
CA LYS A 377 -15.17 -33.99 22.70
C LYS A 377 -13.90 -33.55 23.43
N VAL A 378 -14.03 -33.28 24.72
CA VAL A 378 -12.93 -32.80 25.56
C VAL A 378 -12.94 -33.70 26.79
N ASN A 379 -11.85 -34.41 27.02
CA ASN A 379 -11.66 -35.32 28.14
C ASN A 379 -10.47 -34.83 28.99
N ILE A 380 -10.60 -34.95 30.30
CA ILE A 380 -9.52 -34.64 31.25
C ILE A 380 -8.61 -35.87 31.34
N GLY A 381 -7.34 -35.72 30.97
CA GLY A 381 -6.31 -36.75 31.06
C GLY A 381 -5.64 -36.82 32.44
N GLU A 382 -4.58 -37.62 32.55
CA GLU A 382 -3.85 -37.80 33.81
C GLU A 382 -3.14 -36.52 34.27
N ILE A 383 -3.08 -36.33 35.60
CA ILE A 383 -2.39 -35.21 36.25
C ILE A 383 -0.92 -35.60 36.42
N GLY A 384 -0.03 -34.88 35.73
CA GLY A 384 1.41 -35.06 35.84
C GLY A 384 2.01 -34.31 37.03
N LYS A 385 3.10 -34.84 37.60
CA LYS A 385 3.68 -34.33 38.86
C LYS A 385 4.43 -32.99 38.73
N ARG A 386 5.02 -32.66 37.57
CA ARG A 386 5.79 -31.42 37.39
C ARG A 386 5.84 -30.96 35.93
N THR A 387 5.65 -29.67 35.71
CA THR A 387 5.78 -29.01 34.40
C THR A 387 7.20 -28.44 34.22
N ILE A 388 7.78 -28.54 33.01
CA ILE A 388 9.13 -28.02 32.67
C ILE A 388 9.04 -26.70 31.86
N GLU A 389 7.83 -26.24 31.58
CA GLU A 389 7.57 -25.03 30.79
C GLU A 389 8.06 -23.75 31.51
N PRO A 390 8.68 -22.79 30.81
CA PRO A 390 9.24 -21.58 31.41
C PRO A 390 8.17 -20.65 32.02
N ASN A 391 6.93 -20.77 31.56
CA ASN A 391 5.79 -19.98 32.04
C ASN A 391 5.07 -20.66 33.23
N ALA A 392 5.47 -21.87 33.63
CA ALA A 392 4.86 -22.58 34.74
C ALA A 392 5.37 -22.06 36.09
N ALA A 393 4.51 -22.07 37.10
CA ALA A 393 4.91 -21.80 38.47
C ALA A 393 5.80 -22.94 39.00
N ASN A 394 6.66 -22.64 39.98
CA ASN A 394 7.62 -23.60 40.51
C ASN A 394 6.92 -24.86 41.02
N ASN A 395 7.31 -26.02 40.47
CA ASN A 395 6.78 -27.34 40.82
C ASN A 395 5.28 -27.56 40.52
N ALA A 396 4.65 -26.71 39.69
CA ALA A 396 3.22 -26.85 39.38
C ALA A 396 2.93 -28.15 38.60
N PRO A 397 1.89 -28.92 38.99
CA PRO A 397 1.41 -30.06 38.22
C PRO A 397 0.75 -29.58 36.91
N TYR A 398 0.71 -30.45 35.91
CA TYR A 398 -0.02 -30.18 34.67
C TYR A 398 -1.17 -31.16 34.49
N CYS A 399 -2.21 -30.69 33.81
CA CYS A 399 -3.36 -31.49 33.43
C CYS A 399 -3.51 -31.47 31.91
N ASN A 400 -3.40 -32.64 31.28
CA ASN A 400 -3.56 -32.75 29.84
C ASN A 400 -5.05 -32.81 29.49
N LEU A 401 -5.54 -31.86 28.70
CA LEU A 401 -6.85 -31.97 28.07
C LEU A 401 -6.72 -32.66 26.71
N MET A 402 -7.37 -33.83 26.60
CA MET A 402 -7.52 -34.58 25.35
C MET A 402 -8.70 -34.01 24.58
N ILE A 403 -8.45 -33.40 23.43
CA ILE A 403 -9.49 -32.80 22.59
C ILE A 403 -9.60 -33.62 21.32
N ASP A 404 -10.73 -34.31 21.18
CA ASP A 404 -11.05 -35.16 20.04
C ASP A 404 -12.09 -34.47 19.16
N PHE A 405 -11.71 -34.26 17.90
CA PHE A 405 -12.55 -33.74 16.84
C PHE A 405 -13.02 -34.90 15.96
N SER A 406 -14.32 -34.93 15.67
CA SER A 406 -14.97 -35.91 14.78
C SER A 406 -15.80 -35.19 13.73
N GLU A 407 -16.12 -35.87 12.62
CA GLU A 407 -16.91 -35.33 11.50
C GLU A 407 -16.20 -34.15 10.76
N LEU A 408 -14.86 -34.23 10.66
CA LEU A 408 -14.05 -33.24 9.92
C LEU A 408 -14.12 -33.51 8.40
N HIS A 409 -15.16 -33.03 7.72
CA HIS A 409 -15.31 -33.13 6.26
C HIS A 409 -14.78 -31.86 5.57
N ASN A 410 -13.88 -32.02 4.59
CA ASN A 410 -13.26 -30.91 3.84
C ASN A 410 -12.54 -29.85 4.70
N VAL A 411 -12.04 -30.23 5.88
CA VAL A 411 -11.23 -29.37 6.75
C VAL A 411 -9.76 -29.65 6.47
N SER A 412 -9.01 -28.66 5.98
CA SER A 412 -7.55 -28.78 5.80
C SER A 412 -6.77 -28.27 7.01
N LYS A 413 -7.26 -27.19 7.62
CA LYS A 413 -6.65 -26.53 8.78
C LYS A 413 -7.71 -26.19 9.81
N LEU A 414 -7.50 -26.67 11.04
CA LEU A 414 -8.30 -26.33 12.20
C LEU A 414 -7.50 -25.39 13.11
N HIS A 415 -8.04 -24.21 13.38
CA HIS A 415 -7.47 -23.25 14.33
C HIS A 415 -8.17 -23.39 15.66
N ILE A 416 -7.42 -23.63 16.73
CA ILE A 416 -7.95 -23.82 18.08
C ILE A 416 -7.48 -22.65 18.93
N ASN A 417 -8.43 -21.90 19.47
CA ASN A 417 -8.21 -20.80 20.39
C ASN A 417 -8.58 -21.24 21.80
N VAL A 418 -7.66 -21.03 22.73
CA VAL A 418 -7.84 -21.36 24.14
C VAL A 418 -8.01 -20.06 24.92
N ASN A 419 -9.18 -19.92 25.56
CA ASN A 419 -9.44 -18.87 26.52
C ASN A 419 -9.47 -19.46 27.93
N SER A 420 -8.36 -19.27 28.66
CA SER A 420 -8.23 -19.67 30.07
C SER A 420 -7.27 -18.73 30.80
N GLU A 421 -7.50 -18.56 32.09
CA GLU A 421 -6.57 -17.89 33.02
C GLU A 421 -5.45 -18.84 33.50
N CYS A 422 -5.65 -20.15 33.39
CA CYS A 422 -4.59 -21.12 33.59
C CYS A 422 -3.61 -21.07 32.41
N ALA A 423 -2.32 -21.20 32.69
CA ALA A 423 -1.29 -21.15 31.66
C ALA A 423 -1.31 -22.43 30.81
N SER A 424 -1.00 -22.25 29.54
CA SER A 424 -0.76 -23.32 28.57
C SER A 424 0.42 -22.91 27.68
N PRO A 425 1.07 -23.84 26.96
CA PRO A 425 2.25 -23.52 26.14
C PRO A 425 1.96 -22.46 25.07
N SER A 426 0.75 -22.45 24.54
CA SER A 426 0.26 -21.46 23.58
C SER A 426 -1.23 -21.22 23.78
N LYS A 427 -1.72 -20.01 23.48
CA LYS A 427 -3.16 -19.70 23.45
C LYS A 427 -3.82 -20.11 22.13
N THR A 428 -3.02 -20.40 21.10
CA THR A 428 -3.49 -20.80 19.77
C THR A 428 -2.75 -22.05 19.29
N PHE A 429 -3.49 -23.00 18.73
CA PHE A 429 -2.96 -24.23 18.15
C PHE A 429 -3.52 -24.42 16.75
N GLN A 430 -2.73 -25.03 15.86
CA GLN A 430 -3.17 -25.36 14.51
C GLN A 430 -2.96 -26.85 14.26
N ILE A 431 -4.03 -27.52 13.81
CA ILE A 431 -3.98 -28.91 13.39
C ILE A 431 -4.22 -28.97 11.88
N ASN A 432 -3.29 -29.58 11.16
CA ASN A 432 -3.49 -29.92 9.75
C ASN A 432 -4.20 -31.28 9.69
N VAL A 433 -5.44 -31.28 9.23
CA VAL A 433 -6.24 -32.50 9.07
C VAL A 433 -5.96 -33.02 7.66
N GLY A 434 -5.36 -34.21 7.55
CA GLY A 434 -5.12 -34.85 6.25
C GLY A 434 -6.45 -35.16 5.57
N SER A 435 -6.51 -35.03 4.24
CA SER A 435 -7.72 -35.21 3.43
C SER A 435 -8.45 -36.56 3.60
N SER A 436 -7.79 -37.56 4.17
CA SER A 436 -8.35 -38.90 4.44
C SER A 436 -8.75 -39.16 5.89
N LYS A 437 -8.48 -38.25 6.84
CA LYS A 437 -8.79 -38.45 8.27
C LYS A 437 -10.03 -37.64 8.67
N SER A 438 -11.10 -38.33 9.07
CA SER A 438 -12.34 -37.72 9.59
C SER A 438 -12.24 -37.31 11.08
N THR A 439 -11.17 -37.74 11.76
CA THR A 439 -10.93 -37.47 13.18
C THR A 439 -9.54 -36.85 13.41
N ALA A 440 -9.45 -35.92 14.34
CA ALA A 440 -8.19 -35.33 14.78
C ALA A 440 -8.20 -35.20 16.31
N SER A 441 -7.06 -35.47 16.95
CA SER A 441 -6.92 -35.37 18.40
C SER A 441 -5.71 -34.50 18.75
N ILE A 442 -5.83 -33.63 19.76
CA ILE A 442 -4.71 -32.85 20.31
C ILE A 442 -4.72 -32.94 21.83
N GLN A 443 -3.53 -32.97 22.41
CA GLN A 443 -3.32 -32.88 23.86
C GLN A 443 -2.81 -31.48 24.19
N ILE A 444 -3.50 -30.77 25.07
CA ILE A 444 -3.07 -29.44 25.53
C ILE A 444 -2.85 -29.50 27.05
N PRO A 445 -1.61 -29.33 27.54
CA PRO A 445 -1.34 -29.24 28.98
C PRO A 445 -1.76 -27.89 29.54
N PHE A 446 -2.42 -27.91 30.69
CA PHE A 446 -2.75 -26.73 31.49
C PHE A 446 -2.08 -26.81 32.85
N TYR A 447 -1.54 -25.69 33.33
CA TYR A 447 -0.82 -25.56 34.60
C TYR A 447 -0.96 -24.15 35.18
N VAL A 448 -0.55 -23.95 36.43
CA VAL A 448 -0.53 -22.62 37.06
C VAL A 448 0.64 -21.80 36.50
N GLY A 449 0.37 -20.56 36.08
CA GLY A 449 1.37 -19.67 35.49
C GLY A 449 2.20 -18.92 36.53
N SER A 450 3.44 -18.55 36.19
CA SER A 450 4.36 -17.84 37.10
C SER A 450 4.08 -16.33 37.25
N LYS A 451 3.44 -15.69 36.26
CA LYS A 451 3.23 -14.23 36.22
C LYS A 451 1.89 -13.77 36.81
N THR A 452 0.83 -14.54 36.58
CA THR A 452 -0.54 -14.18 36.95
C THR A 452 -1.20 -15.34 37.65
N SER A 453 -1.72 -15.13 38.87
CA SER A 453 -2.47 -16.15 39.59
C SER A 453 -3.87 -16.32 38.96
N PRO A 454 -4.29 -17.54 38.62
CA PRO A 454 -5.63 -17.78 38.08
C PRO A 454 -6.70 -17.46 39.12
N THR A 455 -7.79 -16.82 38.69
CA THR A 455 -8.98 -16.53 39.51
C THR A 455 -10.17 -17.43 39.13
N SER A 456 -10.05 -18.18 38.03
CA SER A 456 -11.02 -19.15 37.54
C SER A 456 -10.36 -20.43 37.04
N ASN A 457 -10.98 -21.58 37.33
CA ASN A 457 -10.59 -22.89 36.82
C ASN A 457 -11.28 -23.28 35.49
N LYS A 458 -11.97 -22.32 34.84
CA LYS A 458 -12.66 -22.57 33.57
C LYS A 458 -11.71 -22.43 32.38
N VAL A 459 -11.79 -23.40 31.46
CA VAL A 459 -11.08 -23.41 30.18
C VAL A 459 -12.13 -23.44 29.09
N THR A 460 -12.13 -22.44 28.21
CA THR A 460 -12.98 -22.41 27.02
C THR A 460 -12.13 -22.63 25.78
N ILE A 461 -12.44 -23.68 25.02
CA ILE A 461 -11.75 -24.04 23.80
C ILE A 461 -12.70 -23.76 22.63
N THR A 462 -12.24 -22.98 21.67
CA THR A 462 -12.97 -22.63 20.45
C THR A 462 -12.18 -23.13 19.25
N ALA A 463 -12.73 -24.07 18.51
CA ALA A 463 -12.15 -24.56 17.26
C ALA A 463 -12.85 -23.89 16.07
N HIS A 464 -12.08 -23.30 15.17
CA HIS A 464 -12.54 -22.59 13.99
C HIS A 464 -11.92 -23.18 12.71
N CYS A 465 -12.75 -23.45 11.71
CA CYS A 465 -12.33 -23.85 10.38
C CYS A 465 -12.46 -22.67 9.41
N MET A 466 -11.35 -22.23 8.84
CA MET A 466 -11.31 -21.05 7.96
C MET A 466 -12.06 -21.24 6.64
N PHE A 467 -12.10 -22.48 6.11
CA PHE A 467 -12.72 -22.77 4.82
C PHE A 467 -14.25 -22.94 4.92
N THR A 468 -14.74 -23.53 6.01
CA THR A 468 -16.18 -23.77 6.22
C THR A 468 -16.84 -22.70 7.08
N GLN A 469 -16.07 -21.75 7.63
CA GLN A 469 -16.50 -20.73 8.61
C GLN A 469 -17.25 -21.31 9.82
N MET A 470 -16.98 -22.58 10.15
CA MET A 470 -17.60 -23.23 11.29
C MET A 470 -16.78 -23.04 12.54
N SER A 471 -17.43 -22.61 13.62
CA SER A 471 -16.84 -22.49 14.96
C SER A 471 -17.58 -23.38 15.95
N VAL A 472 -16.82 -24.13 16.76
CA VAL A 472 -17.36 -24.98 17.83
C VAL A 472 -16.66 -24.61 19.12
N THR A 473 -17.46 -24.30 20.14
CA THR A 473 -16.96 -23.84 21.44
C THR A 473 -17.40 -24.82 22.52
N LYS A 474 -16.47 -25.19 23.42
CA LYS A 474 -16.78 -26.00 24.60
C LYS A 474 -16.01 -25.48 25.80
N THR A 475 -16.68 -25.45 26.95
CA THR A 475 -16.10 -25.02 28.21
C THR A 475 -15.99 -26.22 29.15
N ILE A 476 -14.85 -26.36 29.81
CA ILE A 476 -14.57 -27.39 30.81
C ILE A 476 -13.91 -26.77 32.03
N GLU A 477 -14.04 -27.42 33.19
CA GLU A 477 -13.42 -27.00 34.44
C GLU A 477 -12.24 -27.92 34.77
N LEU A 478 -11.10 -27.33 35.10
CA LEU A 478 -9.93 -28.10 35.51
C LEU A 478 -10.09 -28.63 36.94
N PRO A 479 -9.56 -29.83 37.25
CA PRO A 479 -9.61 -30.39 38.60
C PRO A 479 -8.93 -29.48 39.63
N PHE A 480 -9.50 -29.38 40.82
CA PHE A 480 -9.01 -28.51 41.89
C PHE A 480 -7.55 -28.81 42.29
N LYS A 481 -7.16 -30.09 42.28
CA LYS A 481 -5.78 -30.56 42.54
C LYS A 481 -4.71 -30.05 41.57
N VAL A 482 -5.10 -29.55 40.39
CA VAL A 482 -4.17 -28.93 39.42
C VAL A 482 -3.76 -27.54 39.88
N LEU A 483 -4.64 -26.83 40.60
CA LEU A 483 -4.41 -25.47 41.05
C LEU A 483 -3.84 -25.43 42.48
N PHE A 484 -4.27 -26.34 43.35
CA PHE A 484 -3.94 -26.31 44.78
C PHE A 484 -3.17 -27.53 45.27
N GLU A 485 -2.36 -27.33 46.32
CA GLU A 485 -1.78 -28.36 47.19
C GLU A 485 -2.31 -28.20 48.62
N GLU A 486 -2.24 -29.26 49.43
CA GLU A 486 -2.59 -29.17 50.84
C GLU A 486 -1.55 -28.34 51.60
N SER A 487 -2.03 -27.44 52.46
CA SER A 487 -1.20 -26.50 53.21
C SER A 487 -1.69 -26.31 54.65
N GLN A 488 -0.92 -25.55 55.42
CA GLN A 488 -1.28 -25.18 56.79
C GLN A 488 -2.54 -24.31 56.81
N ILE A 489 -3.37 -24.50 57.84
CA ILE A 489 -4.61 -23.77 58.02
C ILE A 489 -4.31 -22.38 58.59
N ASP A 490 -4.84 -21.35 57.94
CA ASP A 490 -4.87 -19.98 58.46
C ASP A 490 -6.20 -19.69 59.15
N ARG A 491 -6.14 -19.35 60.44
CA ARG A 491 -7.32 -19.05 61.27
C ARG A 491 -7.68 -17.56 61.30
N ASN A 492 -6.76 -16.68 60.89
CA ASN A 492 -6.88 -15.24 61.09
C ASN A 492 -6.84 -14.44 59.78
N ALA A 493 -7.42 -14.98 58.71
CA ALA A 493 -7.36 -14.31 57.42
C ALA A 493 -8.29 -13.08 57.31
N LYS A 494 -7.91 -12.09 56.50
CA LYS A 494 -8.64 -10.84 56.22
C LYS A 494 -10.02 -11.09 55.60
N TYR A 495 -10.10 -11.83 54.49
CA TYR A 495 -11.34 -12.00 53.74
C TYR A 495 -12.05 -13.31 54.09
N LYS A 496 -13.35 -13.23 54.37
CA LYS A 496 -14.16 -14.34 54.91
C LYS A 496 -15.49 -14.47 54.17
N VAL A 497 -15.81 -15.67 53.71
CA VAL A 497 -17.08 -16.01 53.05
C VAL A 497 -17.73 -17.15 53.80
N THR A 498 -19.04 -17.05 54.06
CA THR A 498 -19.80 -18.10 54.75
C THR A 498 -20.87 -18.66 53.82
N ILE A 499 -20.94 -19.99 53.76
CA ILE A 499 -21.89 -20.76 52.99
C ILE A 499 -22.75 -21.55 53.98
N ASP A 500 -24.05 -21.33 53.91
CA ASP A 500 -25.05 -21.93 54.78
C ASP A 500 -25.67 -23.14 54.08
N THR A 501 -25.91 -24.22 54.82
CA THR A 501 -26.50 -25.45 54.27
C THR A 501 -27.72 -25.88 55.10
N ALA A 502 -28.80 -26.29 54.45
CA ALA A 502 -30.05 -26.67 55.13
C ALA A 502 -29.97 -28.03 55.86
N GLY A 503 -29.00 -28.88 55.49
CA GLY A 503 -28.76 -30.20 56.09
C GLY A 503 -27.48 -30.26 56.95
N ALA A 504 -27.14 -31.46 57.41
CA ALA A 504 -25.95 -31.68 58.23
C ALA A 504 -24.65 -31.46 57.43
N VAL A 505 -23.66 -30.85 58.07
CA VAL A 505 -22.33 -30.61 57.49
C VAL A 505 -21.63 -31.93 57.19
N ILE A 506 -21.17 -32.07 55.95
CA ILE A 506 -20.31 -33.17 55.50
C ILE A 506 -18.86 -32.82 55.87
N GLY A 507 -18.14 -33.80 56.44
CA GLY A 507 -16.72 -33.64 56.77
C GLY A 507 -15.87 -33.29 55.55
N LEU A 508 -14.91 -32.38 55.74
CA LEU A 508 -14.03 -31.90 54.66
C LEU A 508 -13.10 -32.99 54.14
N ASP A 509 -12.75 -33.96 54.99
CA ASP A 509 -12.02 -35.20 54.65
C ASP A 509 -12.73 -36.00 53.54
N LYS A 510 -14.07 -36.08 53.60
CA LYS A 510 -14.87 -36.78 52.60
C LYS A 510 -15.06 -35.97 51.32
N LEU A 511 -15.21 -34.65 51.44
CA LEU A 511 -15.37 -33.75 50.29
C LEU A 511 -14.06 -33.60 49.50
N PHE A 512 -12.92 -33.61 50.17
CA PHE A 512 -11.59 -33.43 49.58
C PHE A 512 -10.71 -34.67 49.72
N SER A 513 -11.27 -35.85 49.41
CA SER A 513 -10.58 -37.14 49.52
C SER A 513 -9.27 -37.24 48.70
N GLU A 514 -9.11 -36.41 47.67
CA GLU A 514 -7.91 -36.36 46.82
C GLU A 514 -6.67 -35.73 47.47
N PHE A 515 -6.83 -35.07 48.63
CA PHE A 515 -5.76 -34.42 49.40
C PHE A 515 -5.33 -35.19 50.65
N GLU A 516 -5.86 -36.41 50.89
CA GLU A 516 -5.45 -37.28 52.01
C GLU A 516 -5.50 -36.63 53.41
N SER A 517 -6.34 -35.62 53.61
CA SER A 517 -6.44 -34.90 54.89
C SER A 517 -7.17 -35.70 55.97
N GLU A 518 -6.59 -35.80 57.17
CA GLU A 518 -7.16 -36.55 58.30
C GLU A 518 -8.22 -35.76 59.10
N ASN A 519 -8.34 -34.43 58.87
CA ASN A 519 -9.15 -33.55 59.70
C ASN A 519 -10.53 -33.24 59.08
N PRO A 520 -11.65 -33.71 59.68
CA PRO A 520 -12.98 -33.48 59.13
C PRO A 520 -13.50 -32.04 59.30
N GLN A 521 -12.86 -31.21 60.16
CA GLN A 521 -13.36 -29.88 60.52
C GLN A 521 -12.66 -28.71 59.84
N ALA A 522 -11.43 -28.87 59.37
CA ALA A 522 -10.68 -27.80 58.73
C ALA A 522 -9.63 -28.33 57.76
N ILE A 523 -9.50 -27.67 56.60
CA ILE A 523 -8.48 -27.97 55.59
C ILE A 523 -7.90 -26.67 55.02
N GLY A 524 -6.60 -26.65 54.74
CA GLY A 524 -5.88 -25.53 54.13
C GLY A 524 -5.35 -25.89 52.75
N PHE A 525 -5.38 -24.95 51.82
CA PHE A 525 -4.91 -25.09 50.46
C PHE A 525 -3.96 -23.97 50.09
N SER A 526 -2.81 -24.26 49.47
CA SER A 526 -1.94 -23.26 48.83
C SER A 526 -2.02 -23.38 47.31
N LEU A 527 -1.99 -22.25 46.60
CA LEU A 527 -1.93 -22.24 45.14
C LEU A 527 -0.52 -22.59 44.68
N HIS A 528 -0.38 -23.59 43.80
CA HIS A 528 0.92 -24.10 43.32
C HIS A 528 1.86 -22.97 42.84
N GLY A 529 3.06 -22.93 43.42
CA GLY A 529 4.10 -21.97 43.07
C GLY A 529 3.84 -20.52 43.51
N SER A 530 2.91 -20.30 44.43
CA SER A 530 2.71 -19.02 45.13
C SER A 530 2.51 -19.24 46.63
N GLU A 531 2.73 -18.20 47.44
CA GLU A 531 2.48 -18.24 48.89
C GLU A 531 1.00 -17.98 49.25
N LYS A 532 0.11 -17.87 48.25
CA LYS A 532 -1.30 -17.54 48.48
C LYS A 532 -2.06 -18.76 49.01
N THR A 533 -2.67 -18.63 50.19
CA THR A 533 -3.39 -19.72 50.88
C THR A 533 -4.90 -19.45 51.04
N VAL A 534 -5.69 -20.52 51.11
CA VAL A 534 -7.12 -20.52 51.44
C VAL A 534 -7.41 -21.61 52.45
N SER A 535 -8.19 -21.29 53.47
CA SER A 535 -8.63 -22.24 54.50
C SER A 535 -10.14 -22.40 54.51
N ILE A 536 -10.61 -23.64 54.62
CA ILE A 536 -12.03 -23.99 54.71
C ILE A 536 -12.30 -24.62 56.07
N PHE A 537 -13.31 -24.12 56.77
CA PHE A 537 -13.76 -24.60 58.08
C PHE A 537 -15.19 -25.12 58.00
N ALA A 538 -15.43 -26.31 58.54
CA ALA A 538 -16.73 -26.95 58.64
C ALA A 538 -17.28 -26.80 60.08
N ALA A 539 -18.35 -26.03 60.24
CA ALA A 539 -18.95 -25.74 61.55
C ALA A 539 -20.20 -26.61 61.77
N ASN A 540 -20.00 -27.81 62.32
CA ASN A 540 -21.06 -28.81 62.54
C ASN A 540 -22.21 -28.33 63.45
N LYS A 541 -21.96 -27.38 64.36
CA LYS A 541 -22.98 -26.86 65.28
C LYS A 541 -23.95 -25.86 64.61
N SER A 542 -23.49 -25.16 63.58
CA SER A 542 -24.26 -24.11 62.91
C SER A 542 -24.70 -24.49 61.50
N ASN A 543 -24.29 -25.66 61.00
CA ASN A 543 -24.52 -26.12 59.62
C ASN A 543 -23.97 -25.17 58.54
N ARG A 544 -22.74 -24.65 58.77
CA ARG A 544 -22.10 -23.66 57.89
C ARG A 544 -20.68 -24.05 57.52
N TYR A 545 -20.28 -23.71 56.31
CA TYR A 545 -18.89 -23.72 55.87
C TYR A 545 -18.35 -22.29 55.82
N ARG A 546 -17.16 -22.07 56.34
CA ARG A 546 -16.49 -20.77 56.32
C ARG A 546 -15.18 -20.87 55.55
N ILE A 547 -15.05 -20.07 54.52
CA ILE A 547 -13.85 -19.98 53.68
C ILE A 547 -13.13 -18.69 54.04
N GLN A 548 -11.82 -18.75 54.24
CA GLN A 548 -10.99 -17.61 54.63
C GLN A 548 -9.71 -17.56 53.79
N SER A 549 -9.29 -16.37 53.39
CA SER A 549 -8.02 -16.14 52.68
C SER A 549 -7.54 -14.70 52.86
N GLU A 550 -6.22 -14.49 52.79
CA GLU A 550 -5.61 -13.17 52.65
C GLU A 550 -5.80 -12.58 51.25
N HIS A 551 -6.15 -13.41 50.26
CA HIS A 551 -6.32 -12.99 48.87
C HIS A 551 -7.72 -13.27 48.34
N VAL A 552 -8.37 -12.21 47.84
CA VAL A 552 -9.73 -12.25 47.31
C VAL A 552 -9.90 -13.21 46.13
N SER A 553 -8.88 -13.25 45.25
CA SER A 553 -8.89 -14.02 43.99
C SER A 553 -9.13 -15.53 44.17
N LEU A 554 -8.83 -16.08 45.35
CA LEU A 554 -8.93 -17.52 45.60
C LEU A 554 -10.26 -17.94 46.24
N LEU A 555 -10.99 -16.99 46.85
CA LEU A 555 -12.28 -17.27 47.51
C LEU A 555 -13.30 -17.84 46.53
N GLN A 556 -13.29 -17.35 45.29
CA GLN A 556 -14.24 -17.78 44.29
C GLN A 556 -14.04 -19.22 43.84
N ILE A 557 -12.78 -19.63 43.61
CA ILE A 557 -12.47 -20.99 43.18
C ILE A 557 -12.84 -21.99 44.29
N ALA A 558 -12.46 -21.68 45.53
CA ALA A 558 -12.72 -22.55 46.69
C ALA A 558 -14.22 -22.67 47.01
N SER A 559 -14.97 -21.56 46.97
CA SER A 559 -16.41 -21.57 47.25
C SER A 559 -17.19 -22.33 46.18
N LYS A 560 -16.89 -22.10 44.90
CA LYS A 560 -17.54 -22.79 43.80
C LYS A 560 -17.28 -24.29 43.82
N GLU A 561 -16.04 -24.71 44.09
CA GLU A 561 -15.70 -26.13 44.20
C GLU A 561 -16.41 -26.80 45.39
N LEU A 562 -16.46 -26.12 46.54
CA LEU A 562 -17.17 -26.62 47.71
C LEU A 562 -18.67 -26.82 47.43
N VAL A 563 -19.32 -25.81 46.83
CA VAL A 563 -20.74 -25.87 46.46
C VAL A 563 -21.01 -27.02 45.47
N LYS A 564 -20.14 -27.19 44.47
CA LYS A 564 -20.25 -28.28 43.49
C LYS A 564 -20.20 -29.66 44.16
N ARG A 565 -19.24 -29.88 45.05
CA ARG A 565 -19.09 -31.17 45.76
C ARG A 565 -20.23 -31.45 46.75
N ILE A 566 -20.75 -30.42 47.41
CA ILE A 566 -21.94 -30.56 48.27
C ILE A 566 -23.16 -30.95 47.41
N GLY A 567 -23.34 -30.31 46.25
CA GLY A 567 -24.44 -30.63 45.33
C GLY A 567 -24.36 -32.04 44.72
N GLU A 568 -23.15 -32.54 44.45
CA GLU A 568 -22.94 -33.92 43.96
C GLU A 568 -23.16 -34.99 45.04
N SER A 569 -22.85 -34.67 46.30
CA SER A 569 -23.00 -35.60 47.42
C SER A 569 -24.43 -35.68 47.97
N VAL A 570 -25.21 -34.60 47.91
CA VAL A 570 -26.63 -34.57 48.34
C VAL A 570 -27.49 -33.87 47.29
N GLN A 571 -28.20 -34.65 46.48
CA GLN A 571 -29.12 -34.12 45.47
C GLN A 571 -30.29 -33.36 46.13
N GLY A 572 -30.44 -32.07 45.79
CA GLY A 572 -31.57 -31.24 46.22
C GLY A 572 -31.39 -30.49 47.54
N MET A 573 -30.17 -30.42 48.10
CA MET A 573 -29.87 -29.63 49.30
C MET A 573 -29.95 -28.13 49.01
N GLU A 574 -30.69 -27.37 49.83
CA GLU A 574 -30.67 -25.90 49.74
C GLU A 574 -29.37 -25.36 50.37
N ILE A 575 -28.61 -24.64 49.55
CA ILE A 575 -27.35 -23.99 49.90
C ILE A 575 -27.57 -22.49 49.75
N GLY A 576 -27.19 -21.70 50.74
CA GLY A 576 -27.20 -20.24 50.71
C GLY A 576 -25.82 -19.67 51.00
N GLY A 577 -25.61 -18.38 50.80
CA GLY A 577 -24.38 -17.72 51.20
C GLY A 577 -24.50 -16.21 51.23
N VAL A 578 -23.58 -15.57 51.95
CA VAL A 578 -23.56 -14.12 52.12
C VAL A 578 -22.67 -13.49 51.05
N ILE A 579 -23.23 -12.59 50.25
CA ILE A 579 -22.50 -11.86 49.21
C ILE A 579 -21.57 -10.81 49.86
N PRO A 580 -20.25 -10.84 49.61
CA PRO A 580 -19.32 -9.91 50.24
C PRO A 580 -19.22 -8.57 49.50
N PHE A 581 -20.24 -7.72 49.62
CA PHE A 581 -20.27 -6.39 48.99
C PHE A 581 -19.16 -5.45 49.51
N GLU A 582 -18.73 -5.60 50.76
CA GLU A 582 -17.65 -4.78 51.35
C GLU A 582 -16.31 -4.99 50.61
N TYR A 583 -16.00 -6.22 50.23
CA TYR A 583 -14.75 -6.53 49.51
C TYR A 583 -14.78 -6.03 48.06
N ILE A 584 -15.97 -6.04 47.44
CA ILE A 584 -16.20 -5.43 46.12
C ILE A 584 -15.95 -3.92 46.19
N ARG A 585 -16.42 -3.25 47.26
CA ARG A 585 -16.19 -1.83 47.46
C ARG A 585 -14.70 -1.51 47.66
N GLU A 586 -14.02 -2.22 48.56
CA GLU A 586 -12.59 -2.00 48.85
C GLU A 586 -11.72 -2.13 47.59
N THR A 587 -11.92 -3.20 46.81
CA THR A 587 -11.20 -3.41 45.55
C THR A 587 -11.56 -2.37 44.47
N LEU A 588 -12.80 -1.87 44.44
CA LEU A 588 -13.20 -0.80 43.55
C LEU A 588 -12.50 0.52 43.90
N ASP A 589 -12.45 0.88 45.19
CA ASP A 589 -11.80 2.09 45.69
C ASP A 589 -10.29 2.07 45.36
N GLU A 590 -9.63 0.91 45.53
CA GLU A 590 -8.22 0.71 45.15
C GLU A 590 -7.98 0.88 43.64
N ILE A 591 -8.87 0.34 42.78
CA ILE A 591 -8.74 0.51 41.32
C ILE A 591 -8.92 1.98 40.94
N GLN A 592 -9.87 2.69 41.57
CA GLN A 592 -10.10 4.10 41.29
C GLN A 592 -8.87 4.95 41.67
N GLU A 593 -8.25 4.68 42.83
CA GLU A 593 -7.01 5.35 43.24
C GLU A 593 -5.84 5.06 42.29
N LEU A 594 -5.75 3.85 41.76
CA LEU A 594 -4.74 3.51 40.75
C LEU A 594 -5.04 4.18 39.40
N GLU A 595 -6.30 4.29 39.00
CA GLU A 595 -6.72 4.96 37.77
C GLU A 595 -6.48 6.47 37.82
N THR A 596 -6.66 7.13 38.98
CA THR A 596 -6.29 8.54 39.15
C THR A 596 -4.79 8.75 39.03
N LYS A 597 -3.98 7.94 39.73
CA LYS A 597 -2.51 7.98 39.61
C LYS A 597 -2.04 7.73 38.18
N LYS A 598 -2.64 6.78 37.47
CA LYS A 598 -2.35 6.52 36.06
C LYS A 598 -2.70 7.71 35.17
N LYS A 599 -3.81 8.42 35.44
CA LYS A 599 -4.21 9.62 34.71
C LYS A 599 -3.26 10.80 34.97
N GLU A 600 -2.80 10.98 36.21
CA GLU A 600 -1.77 11.96 36.56
C GLU A 600 -0.45 11.67 35.83
N GLU A 601 0.02 10.42 35.84
CA GLU A 601 1.24 10.02 35.12
C GLU A 601 1.08 10.24 33.60
N SER A 602 -0.11 9.99 33.05
CA SER A 602 -0.40 10.27 31.63
C SER A 602 -0.25 11.75 31.29
N LYS A 603 -0.70 12.67 32.16
CA LYS A 603 -0.50 14.11 31.96
C LYS A 603 0.98 14.48 31.97
N VAL A 604 1.76 13.88 32.89
CA VAL A 604 3.22 14.07 32.95
C VAL A 604 3.88 13.60 31.66
N ILE A 605 3.52 12.43 31.15
CA ILE A 605 4.02 11.90 29.88
C ILE A 605 3.70 12.86 28.73
N ASP A 606 2.48 13.39 28.65
CA ASP A 606 2.09 14.35 27.60
C ASP A 606 2.94 15.62 27.64
N CYS A 607 3.19 16.19 28.81
CA CYS A 607 4.09 17.34 28.97
C CYS A 607 5.52 17.00 28.54
N ARG A 608 6.08 15.88 29.01
CA ARG A 608 7.44 15.45 28.65
C ARG A 608 7.59 15.13 27.17
N MET A 609 6.57 14.55 26.53
CA MET A 609 6.58 14.32 25.09
C MET A 609 6.65 15.65 24.32
N LYS A 610 5.89 16.67 24.73
CA LYS A 610 5.95 18.00 24.10
C LYS A 610 7.34 18.62 24.24
N GLU A 611 7.96 18.51 25.41
CA GLU A 611 9.34 18.99 25.65
C GLU A 611 10.34 18.30 24.72
N VAL A 612 10.33 16.97 24.66
CA VAL A 612 11.22 16.18 23.78
C VAL A 612 11.01 16.57 22.31
N ARG A 613 9.75 16.71 21.87
CA ARG A 613 9.43 17.15 20.50
C ARG A 613 9.94 18.56 20.20
N ALA A 614 9.84 19.48 21.15
CA ALA A 614 10.38 20.83 20.98
C ALA A 614 11.91 20.81 20.83
N ILE A 615 12.60 20.01 21.65
CA ILE A 615 14.07 19.84 21.57
C ILE A 615 14.48 19.21 20.22
N GLU A 616 13.78 18.17 19.76
CA GLU A 616 14.00 17.57 18.44
C GLU A 616 13.83 18.60 17.30
N GLY A 617 12.76 19.40 17.36
CA GLY A 617 12.49 20.46 16.38
C GLY A 617 13.58 21.53 16.34
N LEU A 618 14.07 21.96 17.51
CA LEU A 618 15.18 22.91 17.63
C LEU A 618 16.48 22.33 17.06
N SER A 619 16.80 21.08 17.42
CA SER A 619 17.99 20.37 16.92
C SER A 619 17.97 20.24 15.40
N LEU A 620 16.82 19.87 14.81
CA LEU A 620 16.66 19.75 13.37
C LEU A 620 16.83 21.09 12.64
N ASN A 621 16.34 22.19 13.22
CA ASN A 621 16.53 23.53 12.68
C ASN A 621 18.00 23.97 12.73
N SER A 622 18.69 23.68 13.83
CA SER A 622 20.15 23.91 13.95
C SER A 622 20.95 23.12 12.91
N CYS A 623 20.60 21.85 12.68
CA CYS A 623 21.23 21.04 11.62
C CYS A 623 20.95 21.61 10.22
N LYS A 624 19.72 22.07 9.95
CA LYS A 624 19.34 22.67 8.67
C LYS A 624 20.06 23.99 8.38
N THR A 625 20.28 24.81 9.42
CA THR A 625 20.91 26.14 9.32
C THR A 625 22.45 26.10 9.42
N GLY A 626 23.02 24.97 9.82
CA GLY A 626 24.48 24.81 10.00
C GLY A 626 25.04 25.46 11.27
N ASN A 627 24.18 25.98 12.15
CA ASN A 627 24.59 26.61 13.41
C ASN A 627 24.78 25.54 14.51
N MET A 628 26.03 25.08 14.66
CA MET A 628 26.40 23.97 15.56
C MET A 628 26.79 24.38 17.00
N SER A 629 26.69 25.66 17.37
CA SER A 629 27.24 26.16 18.65
C SER A 629 26.55 25.60 19.90
N ASN A 630 25.27 25.22 19.79
CA ASN A 630 24.44 24.82 20.94
C ASN A 630 24.13 23.31 20.97
N LEU A 631 24.71 22.51 20.06
CA LEU A 631 24.32 21.11 19.88
C LEU A 631 24.64 20.25 21.11
N THR A 632 25.76 20.48 21.78
CA THR A 632 26.15 19.73 22.98
C THR A 632 25.22 19.96 24.17
N ALA A 633 24.77 21.21 24.36
CA ALA A 633 23.80 21.55 25.40
C ALA A 633 22.41 20.97 25.09
N MET A 634 22.01 20.99 23.81
CA MET A 634 20.75 20.39 23.36
C MET A 634 20.75 18.87 23.47
N ASP A 635 21.88 18.22 23.20
CA ASP A 635 22.05 16.77 23.34
C ASP A 635 21.97 16.33 24.81
N ALA A 636 22.63 17.06 25.72
CA ALA A 636 22.53 16.82 27.15
C ALA A 636 21.09 17.04 27.69
N LEU A 637 20.39 18.07 27.19
CA LEU A 637 19.00 18.33 27.53
C LEU A 637 18.09 17.21 27.01
N PHE A 638 18.29 16.78 25.76
CA PHE A 638 17.54 15.68 25.15
C PHE A 638 17.72 14.38 25.94
N ASP A 639 18.96 13.98 26.24
CA ASP A 639 19.25 12.75 26.98
C ASP A 639 18.60 12.75 28.37
N LYS A 640 18.63 13.89 29.08
CA LYS A 640 17.93 14.04 30.36
C LYS A 640 16.40 13.91 30.20
N SER A 641 15.78 14.72 29.34
CA SER A 641 14.32 14.70 29.14
C SER A 641 13.82 13.36 28.62
N TYR A 642 14.61 12.68 27.78
CA TYR A 642 14.29 11.36 27.26
C TYR A 642 14.32 10.29 28.35
N ARG A 643 15.32 10.30 29.24
CA ARG A 643 15.35 9.38 30.39
C ARG A 643 14.17 9.61 31.34
N GLU A 644 13.82 10.87 31.63
CA GLU A 644 12.67 11.20 32.46
C GLU A 644 11.35 10.71 31.83
N LEU A 645 11.22 10.85 30.50
CA LEU A 645 10.08 10.30 29.75
C LEU A 645 10.00 8.77 29.88
N LEU A 646 11.13 8.07 29.71
CA LEU A 646 11.18 6.61 29.87
C LEU A 646 10.78 6.18 31.28
N THR A 647 11.28 6.86 32.32
CA THR A 647 10.88 6.54 33.71
C THR A 647 9.38 6.74 33.95
N SER A 648 8.79 7.77 33.34
CA SER A 648 7.35 8.03 33.44
C SER A 648 6.53 6.96 32.71
N MET A 649 7.02 6.50 31.54
CA MET A 649 6.41 5.39 30.80
C MET A 649 6.48 4.06 31.58
N ASP A 650 7.60 3.79 32.26
CA ASP A 650 7.73 2.60 33.12
C ASP A 650 6.77 2.65 34.30
N ASN A 651 6.62 3.81 34.95
CA ASN A 651 5.63 4.02 36.01
C ASN A 651 4.20 3.80 35.50
N TYR A 652 3.87 4.35 34.34
CA TYR A 652 2.56 4.16 33.70
C TYR A 652 2.26 2.68 33.43
N ASN A 653 3.24 1.94 32.91
CA ASN A 653 3.12 0.50 32.68
C ASN A 653 2.94 -0.27 33.99
N ASN A 654 3.68 0.10 35.04
CA ASN A 654 3.53 -0.51 36.38
C ASN A 654 2.13 -0.27 36.96
N PHE A 655 1.58 0.95 36.84
CA PHE A 655 0.20 1.22 37.24
C PHE A 655 -0.80 0.43 36.39
N SER A 656 -0.59 0.32 35.07
CA SER A 656 -1.45 -0.47 34.20
C SER A 656 -1.49 -1.94 34.59
N ASN A 657 -0.33 -2.55 34.89
CA ASN A 657 -0.24 -3.94 35.33
C ASN A 657 -0.94 -4.14 36.70
N LYS A 658 -0.79 -3.20 37.63
CA LYS A 658 -1.50 -3.26 38.92
C LYS A 658 -3.02 -3.18 38.74
N ILE A 659 -3.48 -2.26 37.89
CA ILE A 659 -4.91 -2.14 37.55
C ILE A 659 -5.44 -3.43 36.92
N GLU A 660 -4.70 -4.07 36.00
CA GLU A 660 -5.12 -5.34 35.41
C GLU A 660 -5.24 -6.47 36.44
N ASN A 661 -4.31 -6.53 37.41
CA ASN A 661 -4.36 -7.51 38.49
C ASN A 661 -5.57 -7.29 39.41
N GLU A 662 -5.84 -6.04 39.81
CA GLU A 662 -7.01 -5.72 40.64
C GLU A 662 -8.33 -5.91 39.89
N LYS A 663 -8.36 -5.62 38.58
CA LYS A 663 -9.50 -5.94 37.69
C LYS A 663 -9.79 -7.44 37.68
N ALA A 664 -8.76 -8.28 37.62
CA ALA A 664 -8.91 -9.73 37.70
C ALA A 664 -9.47 -10.18 39.08
N ALA A 665 -9.03 -9.54 40.17
CA ALA A 665 -9.57 -9.79 41.50
C ALA A 665 -11.04 -9.36 41.62
N LEU A 666 -11.42 -8.21 41.06
CA LEU A 666 -12.81 -7.75 41.05
C LEU A 666 -13.72 -8.67 40.23
N ASN A 667 -13.26 -9.18 39.07
CA ASN A 667 -14.04 -10.14 38.29
C ASN A 667 -14.29 -11.46 39.06
N SER A 668 -13.29 -11.91 39.81
CA SER A 668 -13.42 -13.04 40.72
C SER A 668 -14.52 -12.80 41.76
N LEU A 669 -14.57 -11.60 42.35
CA LEU A 669 -15.64 -11.21 43.27
C LEU A 669 -17.01 -11.11 42.60
N PHE A 670 -17.10 -10.57 41.39
CA PHE A 670 -18.36 -10.51 40.67
C PHE A 670 -18.88 -11.90 40.31
N GLN A 671 -17.99 -12.82 39.96
CA GLN A 671 -18.37 -14.21 39.72
C GLN A 671 -18.78 -14.90 41.03
N LEU A 672 -18.14 -14.59 42.16
CA LEU A 672 -18.57 -15.05 43.50
C LEU A 672 -19.94 -14.53 43.87
N ALA A 673 -20.18 -13.24 43.71
CA ALA A 673 -21.49 -12.64 43.93
C ALA A 673 -22.54 -13.30 43.03
N ALA A 674 -22.24 -13.51 41.74
CA ALA A 674 -23.15 -14.16 40.81
C ALA A 674 -23.48 -15.62 41.20
N ASP A 675 -22.49 -16.39 41.61
CA ASP A 675 -22.69 -17.79 42.00
C ASP A 675 -23.45 -17.90 43.33
N LEU A 676 -23.18 -17.02 44.30
CA LEU A 676 -23.95 -16.92 45.55
C LEU A 676 -25.40 -16.45 45.31
N SER A 677 -25.61 -15.54 44.35
CA SER A 677 -26.96 -15.06 43.98
C SER A 677 -27.80 -16.15 43.31
N LYS A 678 -27.17 -16.99 42.48
CA LYS A 678 -27.83 -18.17 41.90
C LYS A 678 -28.29 -19.15 42.98
N LEU A 679 -27.49 -19.31 44.05
CA LEU A 679 -27.85 -20.14 45.19
C LEU A 679 -29.07 -19.60 45.94
N SER A 680 -29.21 -18.27 46.05
CA SER A 680 -30.40 -17.61 46.61
C SER A 680 -31.58 -17.46 45.62
N ARG A 681 -31.50 -18.08 44.42
CA ARG A 681 -32.49 -18.01 43.32
C ARG A 681 -32.71 -16.60 42.74
N VAL A 682 -31.71 -15.73 42.85
CA VAL A 682 -31.70 -14.40 42.22
C VAL A 682 -30.93 -14.48 40.91
N GLU A 683 -31.58 -14.18 39.79
CA GLU A 683 -30.90 -14.08 38.48
C GLU A 683 -30.13 -12.76 38.39
N THR A 684 -28.81 -12.83 38.24
CA THR A 684 -27.94 -11.64 38.10
C THR A 684 -27.30 -11.57 36.71
N VAL A 685 -26.96 -10.34 36.28
CA VAL A 685 -26.26 -10.06 35.01
C VAL A 685 -24.73 -10.16 35.19
N LEU A 686 -24.24 -10.28 36.43
CA LEU A 686 -22.82 -10.40 36.74
C LEU A 686 -22.23 -11.70 36.18
N THR A 687 -21.07 -11.57 35.53
CA THR A 687 -20.28 -12.68 35.02
C THR A 687 -18.79 -12.34 35.16
N ASN A 688 -17.92 -13.36 35.11
CA ASN A 688 -16.45 -13.18 35.13
C ASN A 688 -15.92 -12.25 34.03
N ASN A 689 -16.70 -12.03 32.95
CA ASN A 689 -16.33 -11.18 31.81
C ASN A 689 -17.10 -9.84 31.80
N PHE A 690 -17.72 -9.46 32.92
CA PHE A 690 -18.53 -8.24 33.00
C PHE A 690 -17.69 -6.97 32.81
N TRP A 691 -16.37 -7.01 32.97
CA TRP A 691 -15.53 -5.83 32.76
C TRP A 691 -14.43 -6.01 31.70
N THR A 692 -13.94 -7.23 31.48
CA THR A 692 -12.68 -7.47 30.74
C THR A 692 -12.79 -7.52 29.22
N THR A 693 -13.98 -7.74 28.66
CA THR A 693 -14.14 -7.95 27.21
C THR A 693 -14.69 -6.72 26.46
N THR A 694 -14.68 -5.54 27.09
CA THR A 694 -15.30 -4.34 26.51
C THR A 694 -14.48 -3.08 26.72
N HIS A 695 -14.59 -2.15 25.77
CA HIS A 695 -14.05 -0.79 25.90
C HIS A 695 -14.92 0.14 26.77
N GLN A 696 -16.09 -0.33 27.22
CA GLN A 696 -17.00 0.44 28.08
C GLN A 696 -16.48 0.52 29.50
N SER A 697 -16.74 1.66 30.17
CA SER A 697 -16.41 1.81 31.58
C SER A 697 -17.28 0.89 32.46
N LEU A 698 -16.77 0.48 33.62
CA LEU A 698 -17.53 -0.33 34.57
C LEU A 698 -18.84 0.35 34.97
N ARG A 699 -18.81 1.68 35.14
CA ARG A 699 -19.97 2.51 35.46
C ARG A 699 -21.06 2.44 34.39
N GLU A 700 -20.71 2.59 33.12
CA GLU A 700 -21.67 2.51 32.00
C GLU A 700 -22.34 1.13 31.93
N ARG A 701 -21.58 0.06 32.15
CA ARG A 701 -22.12 -1.30 32.17
C ARG A 701 -23.03 -1.53 33.38
N LEU A 702 -22.66 -1.03 34.56
CA LEU A 702 -23.51 -1.09 35.75
C LEU A 702 -24.81 -0.31 35.53
N CYS A 703 -24.75 0.92 35.01
CA CYS A 703 -25.94 1.72 34.67
C CYS A 703 -26.86 1.00 33.66
N TYR A 704 -26.29 0.31 32.67
CA TYR A 704 -27.07 -0.51 31.73
C TYR A 704 -27.70 -1.72 32.42
N ALA A 705 -26.94 -2.43 33.26
CA ALA A 705 -27.42 -3.61 33.98
C ALA A 705 -28.55 -3.26 34.97
N VAL A 706 -28.48 -2.09 35.62
CA VAL A 706 -29.53 -1.58 36.52
C VAL A 706 -30.84 -1.29 35.81
N ARG A 707 -30.80 -0.90 34.53
CA ARG A 707 -32.01 -0.65 33.71
C ARG A 707 -32.74 -1.94 33.28
N SER A 708 -32.13 -3.11 33.50
CA SER A 708 -32.78 -4.40 33.22
C SER A 708 -33.57 -4.90 34.44
N ASP A 709 -34.65 -5.65 34.21
CA ASP A 709 -35.53 -6.21 35.27
C ASP A 709 -34.80 -7.11 36.31
N ARG A 710 -33.52 -7.42 36.09
CA ARG A 710 -32.64 -8.27 36.91
C ARG A 710 -31.65 -7.48 37.79
N GLY A 711 -31.90 -6.18 38.00
CA GLY A 711 -30.88 -5.20 38.44
C GLY A 711 -30.86 -4.76 39.92
N ASN A 712 -31.69 -5.30 40.83
CA ASN A 712 -31.79 -4.74 42.20
C ASN A 712 -30.49 -4.77 43.01
N GLU A 713 -29.67 -5.82 42.89
CA GLU A 713 -28.34 -5.88 43.52
C GLU A 713 -27.32 -4.99 42.80
N MET A 714 -27.53 -4.74 41.50
CA MET A 714 -26.67 -3.86 40.69
C MET A 714 -26.86 -2.40 41.08
N ALA A 715 -28.05 -2.01 41.55
CA ALA A 715 -28.30 -0.65 42.05
C ALA A 715 -27.49 -0.36 43.34
N MET A 716 -27.19 -1.39 44.14
CA MET A 716 -26.34 -1.26 45.32
C MET A 716 -24.87 -1.09 44.93
N ILE A 717 -24.39 -1.85 43.93
CA ILE A 717 -23.04 -1.71 43.36
C ILE A 717 -22.89 -0.37 42.62
N GLU A 718 -23.91 0.08 41.90
CA GLU A 718 -23.96 1.40 41.26
C GLU A 718 -23.87 2.53 42.30
N LYS A 719 -24.65 2.46 43.39
CA LYS A 719 -24.57 3.43 44.51
C LYS A 719 -23.21 3.42 45.21
N LEU A 720 -22.54 2.26 45.27
CA LEU A 720 -21.17 2.18 45.78
C LEU A 720 -20.19 2.92 44.83
N CYS A 721 -20.43 2.87 43.52
CA CYS A 721 -19.70 3.69 42.54
C CYS A 721 -20.05 5.19 42.63
N GLU A 722 -21.21 5.59 43.18
CA GLU A 722 -21.65 6.99 43.31
C GLU A 722 -20.88 7.80 44.38
N HIS A 723 -20.17 7.16 45.31
CA HIS A 723 -19.30 7.86 46.27
C HIS A 723 -18.03 8.45 45.64
N SER A 724 -17.84 8.29 44.33
CA SER A 724 -16.93 9.13 43.55
C SER A 724 -17.30 10.62 43.72
N PRO A 725 -16.33 11.54 43.87
CA PRO A 725 -16.62 12.97 43.88
C PRO A 725 -17.43 13.31 42.62
N LYS A 726 -18.58 13.98 42.81
CA LYS A 726 -19.42 14.46 41.72
C LYS A 726 -18.60 15.36 40.81
N GLU A 727 -18.16 14.87 39.66
CA GLU A 727 -17.98 15.77 38.52
C GLU A 727 -19.38 16.27 38.15
N LEU A 728 -19.67 17.51 38.55
CA LEU A 728 -20.89 18.21 38.19
C LEU A 728 -20.93 18.33 36.66
N PRO A 729 -21.95 17.79 35.97
CA PRO A 729 -22.04 17.91 34.53
C PRO A 729 -22.56 19.30 34.21
N LYS A 730 -21.69 20.33 34.21
CA LYS A 730 -21.84 21.64 33.52
C LYS A 730 -20.86 22.75 33.95
N ILE A 731 -19.72 22.46 34.56
CA ILE A 731 -18.66 23.47 34.70
C ILE A 731 -17.41 22.92 34.02
N LYS A 732 -17.16 23.38 32.79
CA LYS A 732 -15.78 23.43 32.28
C LYS A 732 -15.10 24.52 33.10
N GLU A 733 -14.34 24.14 34.11
CA GLU A 733 -13.28 25.02 34.58
C GLU A 733 -12.27 25.06 33.45
N GLU A 734 -12.28 26.15 32.69
CA GLU A 734 -11.13 26.54 31.88
C GLU A 734 -9.98 26.66 32.89
N GLU A 735 -9.02 25.73 32.84
CA GLU A 735 -7.74 25.90 33.53
C GLU A 735 -7.18 27.23 33.02
N GLU A 736 -7.14 28.24 33.88
CA GLU A 736 -6.52 29.54 33.59
C GLU A 736 -5.09 29.27 33.10
N GLU A 737 -4.84 29.49 31.81
CA GLU A 737 -3.51 29.66 31.30
C GLU A 737 -2.91 30.88 32.01
N GLU A 738 -2.00 30.66 32.95
CA GLU A 738 -1.12 31.70 33.48
C GLU A 738 -0.26 32.23 32.32
N GLU A 739 -0.80 33.17 31.56
CA GLU A 739 -0.02 34.07 30.70
C GLU A 739 0.81 34.99 31.61
N GLU A 740 2.05 34.61 31.87
CA GLU A 740 3.07 35.53 32.39
C GLU A 740 3.29 36.67 31.38
N LYS A 741 2.63 37.80 31.64
CA LYS A 741 2.99 39.11 31.09
C LYS A 741 4.24 39.63 31.80
N GLU A 742 5.41 39.47 31.18
CA GLU A 742 6.56 40.33 31.48
C GLU A 742 6.56 41.55 30.55
N GLU A 743 6.01 42.67 31.04
CA GLU A 743 6.36 44.00 30.56
C GLU A 743 7.44 44.63 31.45
N SER A 744 8.59 44.92 30.82
CA SER A 744 9.51 46.03 31.10
C SER A 744 10.34 46.05 32.40
N ILE A 745 11.66 45.84 32.25
CA ILE A 745 12.66 46.72 32.90
C ILE A 745 13.73 47.09 31.87
N VAL A 746 13.91 48.40 31.73
CA VAL A 746 14.91 49.10 30.92
C VAL A 746 16.29 48.99 31.57
N ALA A 747 17.29 48.55 30.80
CA ALA A 747 18.68 49.08 30.77
C ALA A 747 19.46 48.45 29.61
#